data_AF-A0A845AA88-F1
#
_entry.id   AF-A0A845AA88-F1
#
_cell.length_a   1.000
_cell.length_b   1.000
_cell.length_c   1.000
_cell.angle_alpha   90.00
_cell.angle_beta   90.00
_cell.angle_gamma   90.00
#
_symmetry.space_group_name_H-M   'P 1'
#
loop_
_entity.id
_entity.type
_entity.pdbx_description
1 polymer ?
#
loop_
_entity_poly.entity_id
_entity_poly.type
_entity_poly.pdbx_seq_one_letter_code
_entity_poly.pdbx_strand_id
1 'polypeptide(L)'
;MIAELGLAALWMAAALAILQVVTGLLTVYAGRGGSDDSVLPEIARLTRPSAVMQGLLTIFSFAMLLWVFAITDLSVRLVAENSHSMKPLVFKIAAAWGNHEGSMLLWVTIMSLAGALIALVERRLPERTMQATIAAQGLVALGFYAFLLLSSNPFDRLTFPALEGAGLNPLLQDLGLAFHPPTLYVGYVGLSIAFSFAVGALLTREVTPAFARAMRPWILAAWIFLTLGITAGSYWAYYELGWGGWWFWDPVENASLMPWLAATALLHSVSVLAARDALRTWTIMLGVVAFSMSMLGTFLVRSGILTSVHAFAVDPQRGTFILILLALYIGGALLLFALRAGSIVEGKRFAVASREGALVFNNVMLSAILAIVLLGTLYPLVTEAFGVRVSVGPPYFDPVSAIFVIPMLLVMMVGPLLRWRQDSASRIKGQLLAILAALAVGIIVVVLIGGVHVLPFLGLVLALALAVASLSPLKGRKLRRVPLFTWGMVLAHFGIAMALFGMASDSAFTKEKLTAVGVGETAMVGPWSVKLDGVEPVAGPNWTAMQGNLTASYRGEQPITLTPQSRSFWAPPQQTKESALSTRWNGQLYAVIGEQSAQGRWQLRLWWKPFVIYIWLGGGLVALGGLLSLIGRMMADLRLRMAKRNRALRAGEAAA
;
A
#
# COMPACT_ATOMS: atom_id res chain seq x y z
N MET A 1 -2.42 31.73 17.23
CA MET A 1 -0.98 31.34 17.22
C MET A 1 -0.75 29.86 16.89
N ILE A 2 -1.75 28.97 16.94
CA ILE A 2 -1.55 27.52 16.70
C ILE A 2 -1.08 27.26 15.26
N ALA A 3 -1.73 27.87 14.26
CA ALA A 3 -1.32 27.74 12.86
C ALA A 3 0.07 28.33 12.60
N GLU A 4 0.38 29.46 13.24
CA GLU A 4 1.68 30.13 13.12
C GLU A 4 2.82 29.28 13.70
N LEU A 5 2.59 28.60 14.84
CA LEU A 5 3.55 27.65 15.42
C LEU A 5 3.75 26.44 14.52
N GLY A 6 2.66 25.91 13.95
CA GLY A 6 2.73 24.81 12.99
C GLY A 6 3.54 25.16 11.74
N LEU A 7 3.34 26.36 11.20
CA LEU A 7 4.07 26.88 10.04
C LEU A 7 5.54 27.17 10.37
N ALA A 8 5.84 27.77 11.52
CA ALA A 8 7.21 28.04 11.96
C ALA A 8 8.01 26.74 12.10
N ALA A 9 7.41 25.69 12.70
CA ALA A 9 8.04 24.38 12.80
C ALA A 9 8.32 23.76 11.42
N LEU A 10 7.43 23.97 10.45
CA LEU A 10 7.62 23.49 9.08
C LEU A 10 8.78 24.20 8.36
N TRP A 11 8.91 25.52 8.52
CA TRP A 11 10.07 26.28 8.02
C TRP A 11 11.38 25.84 8.65
N MET A 12 11.39 25.62 9.97
CA MET A 12 12.57 25.11 10.68
C MET A 12 12.96 23.71 10.19
N ALA A 13 11.98 22.83 9.96
CA ALA A 13 12.22 21.50 9.41
C ALA A 13 12.84 21.58 7.99
N ALA A 14 12.34 22.47 7.14
CA ALA A 14 12.90 22.71 5.80
C ALA A 14 14.35 23.21 5.86
N ALA A 15 14.66 24.15 6.76
CA ALA A 15 16.04 24.64 6.96
C ALA A 15 16.98 23.52 7.43
N LEU A 16 16.52 22.66 8.33
CA LEU A 16 17.29 21.50 8.77
C LEU A 16 17.46 20.44 7.67
N ALA A 17 16.51 20.33 6.73
CA ALA A 17 16.64 19.46 5.56
C ALA A 17 17.78 19.94 4.64
N ILE A 18 17.90 21.26 4.43
CA ILE A 18 19.02 21.86 3.71
C ILE A 18 20.34 21.53 4.43
N LEU A 19 20.40 21.74 5.75
CA LEU A 19 21.58 21.41 6.55
C LEU A 19 21.93 19.91 6.44
N GLN A 20 20.95 19.02 6.54
CA GLN A 20 21.12 17.57 6.38
C GLN A 20 21.70 17.21 5.00
N VAL A 21 21.17 17.79 3.92
CA VAL A 21 21.65 17.54 2.55
C VAL A 21 23.10 18.03 2.39
N VAL A 22 23.38 19.27 2.77
CA VAL A 22 24.71 19.88 2.63
C VAL A 22 25.75 19.09 3.42
N THR A 23 25.49 18.84 4.71
CA THR A 23 26.44 18.13 5.58
C THR A 23 26.69 16.68 5.13
N GLY A 24 25.65 15.97 4.69
CA GLY A 24 25.79 14.61 4.19
C GLY A 24 26.53 14.53 2.84
N LEU A 25 26.31 15.48 1.93
CA LEU A 25 27.04 15.55 0.65
C LEU A 25 28.52 15.92 0.83
N LEU A 26 28.83 16.87 1.72
CA LEU A 26 30.21 17.22 2.08
C LEU A 26 30.97 16.00 2.62
N THR A 27 30.31 15.17 3.43
CA THR A 27 30.87 13.91 3.93
C THR A 27 31.22 12.93 2.81
N VAL A 28 30.34 12.78 1.82
CA VAL A 28 30.58 11.91 0.66
C VAL A 28 31.73 12.42 -0.20
N TYR A 29 31.86 13.74 -0.34
CA TYR A 29 32.92 14.39 -1.10
C TYR A 29 34.30 14.29 -0.42
N ALA A 30 34.39 14.60 0.88
CA ALA A 30 35.63 14.54 1.65
C ALA A 30 36.26 13.14 1.62
N GLY A 31 35.45 12.08 1.72
CA GLY A 31 35.92 10.69 1.63
C GLY A 31 36.42 10.25 0.24
N ARG A 32 36.43 11.10 -0.79
CA ARG A 32 37.08 10.78 -2.09
C ARG A 32 38.60 10.98 -2.05
N GLY A 33 39.13 11.70 -1.07
CA GLY A 33 40.55 12.09 -0.99
C GLY A 33 41.49 11.06 -0.38
N GLY A 34 41.03 9.86 0.00
CA GLY A 34 41.89 8.81 0.58
C GLY A 34 42.41 9.09 1.99
N SER A 35 42.03 10.22 2.61
CA SER A 35 42.28 10.50 4.01
C SER A 35 41.46 9.57 4.90
N ASP A 36 42.11 9.02 5.90
CA ASP A 36 41.60 8.15 6.95
C ASP A 36 40.16 8.53 7.37
N ASP A 37 39.26 7.54 7.50
CA ASP A 37 37.83 7.70 7.85
C ASP A 37 37.61 8.45 9.20
N SER A 38 38.69 8.74 9.93
CA SER A 38 38.75 9.46 11.19
C SER A 38 38.59 10.99 11.07
N VAL A 39 38.77 11.59 9.88
CA VAL A 39 38.60 13.04 9.65
C VAL A 39 37.30 13.33 8.88
N LEU A 40 36.17 12.88 9.41
CA LEU A 40 34.89 13.46 9.04
C LEU A 40 34.88 14.92 9.55
N PRO A 41 34.64 15.95 8.70
CA PRO A 41 34.56 17.32 9.18
C PRO A 41 33.54 17.39 10.32
N GLU A 42 33.79 18.14 11.40
CA GLU A 42 32.89 18.21 12.56
C GLU A 42 31.42 18.49 12.17
N ILE A 43 31.26 19.24 11.08
CA ILE A 43 29.98 19.55 10.41
C ILE A 43 29.20 18.28 9.98
N ALA A 44 29.87 17.18 9.60
CA ALA A 44 29.25 15.89 9.25
C ALA A 44 28.49 15.24 10.42
N ARG A 45 28.84 15.59 11.67
CA ARG A 45 28.13 15.09 12.86
C ARG A 45 26.72 15.68 12.98
N LEU A 46 26.42 16.75 12.26
CA LEU A 46 25.12 17.43 12.28
C LEU A 46 24.06 16.73 11.42
N THR A 47 24.43 15.82 10.50
CA THR A 47 23.49 15.22 9.56
C THR A 47 22.43 14.36 10.26
N ARG A 48 22.83 13.48 11.18
CA ARG A 48 21.90 12.62 11.94
C ARG A 48 20.99 13.43 12.89
N PRO A 49 21.51 14.36 13.73
CA PRO A 49 20.66 15.22 14.55
C PRO A 49 19.67 16.06 13.75
N SER A 50 20.09 16.59 12.59
CA SER A 50 19.20 17.36 11.70
C SER A 50 18.01 16.52 11.22
N ALA A 51 18.25 15.26 10.84
CA ALA A 51 17.18 14.34 10.43
C ALA A 51 16.22 14.01 11.58
N VAL A 52 16.74 13.83 12.80
CA VAL A 52 15.92 13.57 13.99
C VAL A 52 15.05 14.77 14.33
N MET A 53 15.63 15.96 14.33
CA MET A 53 14.91 17.19 14.66
C MET A 53 13.84 17.52 13.61
N GLN A 54 14.08 17.26 12.33
CA GLN A 54 13.05 17.33 11.29
C GLN A 54 11.84 16.44 11.60
N GLY A 55 12.06 15.18 12.02
CA GLY A 55 10.98 14.29 12.41
C GLY A 55 10.16 14.83 13.57
N LEU A 56 10.80 15.41 14.59
CA LEU A 56 10.11 16.00 15.74
C LEU A 56 9.32 17.26 15.36
N LEU A 57 9.91 18.16 14.57
CA LEU A 57 9.27 19.40 14.13
C LEU A 57 8.07 19.13 13.21
N THR A 58 8.16 18.14 12.33
CA THR A 58 7.04 17.75 11.47
C THR A 58 5.91 17.07 12.23
N ILE A 59 6.21 16.22 13.23
CA ILE A 59 5.18 15.73 14.17
C ILE A 59 4.48 16.91 14.83
N PHE A 60 5.24 17.85 15.37
CA PHE A 60 4.67 19.01 16.05
C PHE A 60 3.80 19.84 15.09
N SER A 61 4.29 20.13 13.88
CA SER A 61 3.55 20.83 12.83
C SER A 61 2.24 20.10 12.50
N PHE A 62 2.28 18.79 12.26
CA PHE A 62 1.09 18.01 11.96
C PHE A 62 0.11 17.96 13.14
N ALA A 63 0.61 17.87 14.38
CA ALA A 63 -0.24 17.95 15.58
C ALA A 63 -0.96 19.31 15.69
N MET A 64 -0.30 20.42 15.33
CA MET A 64 -0.95 21.73 15.26
C MET A 64 -2.03 21.76 14.19
N LEU A 65 -1.82 21.11 13.04
CA LEU A 65 -2.85 20.97 12.01
C LEU A 65 -4.06 20.18 12.53
N LEU A 66 -3.84 19.03 13.17
CA LEU A 66 -4.92 18.24 13.78
C LEU A 66 -5.69 19.05 14.82
N TRP A 67 -4.99 19.87 15.59
CA TRP A 67 -5.62 20.72 16.60
C TRP A 67 -6.56 21.76 15.98
N VAL A 68 -6.11 22.51 14.96
CA VAL A 68 -6.96 23.53 14.32
C VAL A 68 -8.18 22.90 13.63
N PHE A 69 -8.07 21.67 13.13
CA PHE A 69 -9.22 20.90 12.64
C PHE A 69 -10.18 20.46 13.75
N ALA A 70 -9.65 19.96 14.88
CA ALA A 70 -10.44 19.48 16.01
C ALA A 70 -11.31 20.59 16.61
N ILE A 71 -10.77 21.80 16.76
CA ILE A 71 -11.50 22.97 17.26
C ILE A 71 -12.28 23.73 16.17
N THR A 72 -12.16 23.32 14.90
CA THR A 72 -12.76 24.03 13.75
C THR A 72 -12.35 25.51 13.72
N ASP A 73 -11.04 25.81 13.75
CA ASP A 73 -10.53 27.18 13.61
C ASP A 73 -10.74 27.70 12.17
N LEU A 74 -11.88 28.36 11.93
CA LEU A 74 -12.32 28.89 10.64
C LEU A 74 -11.52 30.11 10.15
N SER A 75 -10.49 30.54 10.89
CA SER A 75 -9.54 31.53 10.39
C SER A 75 -8.41 30.91 9.55
N VAL A 76 -8.26 29.57 9.57
CA VAL A 76 -7.36 28.82 8.67
C VAL A 76 -8.14 28.41 7.42
N ARG A 77 -7.66 28.79 6.22
CA ARG A 77 -8.33 28.52 4.93
C ARG A 77 -8.68 27.05 4.77
N LEU A 78 -7.71 26.17 5.02
CA LEU A 78 -7.89 24.72 4.85
C LEU A 78 -9.00 24.15 5.74
N VAL A 79 -9.13 24.65 6.98
CA VAL A 79 -10.16 24.23 7.94
C VAL A 79 -11.52 24.76 7.49
N ALA A 80 -11.60 26.00 7.03
CA ALA A 80 -12.83 26.57 6.49
C ALA A 80 -13.32 25.81 5.25
N GLU A 81 -12.43 25.32 4.40
CA GLU A 81 -12.79 24.56 3.20
C GLU A 81 -13.18 23.10 3.46
N ASN A 82 -12.71 22.48 4.56
CA ASN A 82 -12.82 21.03 4.76
C ASN A 82 -13.45 20.60 6.10
N SER A 83 -13.74 21.53 7.00
CA SER A 83 -14.37 21.27 8.31
C SER A 83 -15.74 21.94 8.42
N HIS A 84 -16.51 21.59 9.45
CA HIS A 84 -17.81 22.22 9.77
C HIS A 84 -18.10 22.01 11.26
N SER A 85 -18.69 23.00 11.92
CA SER A 85 -19.05 22.95 13.36
C SER A 85 -19.81 21.69 13.79
N MET A 86 -20.89 21.32 13.07
CA MET A 86 -21.79 20.20 13.33
C MET A 86 -21.20 18.81 13.00
N LYS A 87 -20.03 18.75 12.38
CA LYS A 87 -19.41 17.48 11.98
C LYS A 87 -18.91 16.71 13.20
N PRO A 88 -19.09 15.37 13.29
CA PRO A 88 -18.45 14.57 14.33
C PRO A 88 -16.92 14.74 14.37
N LEU A 89 -16.33 14.71 15.57
CA LEU A 89 -14.90 14.97 15.78
C LEU A 89 -13.99 14.06 14.96
N VAL A 90 -14.34 12.77 14.83
CA VAL A 90 -13.54 11.81 14.03
C VAL A 90 -13.37 12.28 12.59
N PHE A 91 -14.42 12.83 11.98
CA PHE A 91 -14.38 13.34 10.61
C PHE A 91 -13.79 14.75 10.51
N LYS A 92 -13.80 15.54 11.60
CA LYS A 92 -12.99 16.77 11.67
C LYS A 92 -11.49 16.44 11.63
N ILE A 93 -11.05 15.46 12.41
CA ILE A 93 -9.66 15.01 12.42
C ILE A 93 -9.30 14.37 11.07
N ALA A 94 -10.12 13.48 10.54
CA ALA A 94 -9.86 12.83 9.26
C ALA A 94 -9.84 13.82 8.07
N ALA A 95 -10.61 14.91 8.16
CA ALA A 95 -10.57 15.98 7.17
C ALA A 95 -9.17 16.62 7.05
N ALA A 96 -8.31 16.53 8.07
CA ALA A 96 -6.94 17.05 8.01
C ALA A 96 -6.10 16.36 6.92
N TRP A 97 -6.37 15.09 6.57
CA TRP A 97 -5.68 14.38 5.48
C TRP A 97 -6.59 14.02 4.30
N GLY A 98 -7.88 14.38 4.35
CA GLY A 98 -8.82 14.22 3.24
C GLY A 98 -8.66 15.24 2.10
N ASN A 99 -7.76 16.21 2.27
CA ASN A 99 -7.50 17.31 1.33
C ASN A 99 -6.09 17.23 0.73
N HIS A 100 -5.67 18.23 -0.04
CA HIS A 100 -4.32 18.30 -0.62
C HIS A 100 -3.24 18.63 0.41
N GLU A 101 -3.29 19.83 0.99
CA GLU A 101 -2.26 20.42 1.83
C GLU A 101 -1.93 19.52 3.03
N GLY A 102 -2.95 19.10 3.77
CA GLY A 102 -2.77 18.33 4.98
C GLY A 102 -2.39 16.87 4.73
N SER A 103 -2.80 16.28 3.60
CA SER A 103 -2.28 14.98 3.17
C SER A 103 -0.79 15.04 2.81
N MET A 104 -0.32 16.16 2.26
CA MET A 104 1.10 16.38 1.96
C MET A 104 1.91 16.71 3.21
N LEU A 105 1.29 17.36 4.22
CA LEU A 105 1.91 17.49 5.54
C LEU A 105 2.04 16.12 6.24
N LEU A 106 1.01 15.25 6.16
CA LEU A 106 1.10 13.87 6.64
C LEU A 106 2.21 13.10 5.90
N TRP A 107 2.29 13.26 4.58
CA TRP A 107 3.34 12.66 3.74
C TRP A 107 4.75 13.05 4.20
N VAL A 108 5.04 14.36 4.33
CA VAL A 108 6.36 14.83 4.74
C VAL A 108 6.67 14.47 6.20
N THR A 109 5.65 14.39 7.05
CA THR A 109 5.79 13.95 8.46
C THR A 109 6.25 12.50 8.52
N ILE A 110 5.58 11.61 7.79
CA ILE A 110 5.97 10.18 7.71
C ILE A 110 7.38 10.05 7.11
N MET A 111 7.72 10.82 6.09
CA MET A 111 9.03 10.79 5.42
C MET A 111 10.17 11.22 6.35
N SER A 112 9.93 12.26 7.13
CA SER A 112 10.89 12.83 8.07
C SER A 112 11.05 11.94 9.30
N LEU A 113 9.96 11.32 9.76
CA LEU A 113 9.99 10.27 10.78
C LEU A 113 10.79 9.06 10.31
N ALA A 114 10.56 8.60 9.09
CA ALA A 114 11.35 7.54 8.46
C ALA A 114 12.85 7.90 8.43
N GLY A 115 13.18 9.12 8.02
CA GLY A 115 14.56 9.64 8.03
C GLY A 115 15.18 9.68 9.44
N ALA A 116 14.44 10.18 10.43
CA ALA A 116 14.83 10.22 11.83
C ALA A 116 15.10 8.82 12.39
N LEU A 117 14.18 7.87 12.16
CA LEU A 117 14.30 6.49 12.63
C LEU A 117 15.53 5.80 12.04
N ILE A 118 15.81 6.01 10.76
CA ILE A 118 17.03 5.50 10.12
C ILE A 118 18.28 6.11 10.75
N ALA A 119 18.29 7.43 10.94
CA ALA A 119 19.42 8.14 11.54
C ALA A 119 19.72 7.67 12.99
N LEU A 120 18.70 7.22 13.72
CA LEU A 120 18.84 6.69 15.08
C LEU A 120 19.29 5.21 15.07
N VAL A 121 18.58 4.37 14.33
CA VAL A 121 18.65 2.90 14.47
C VAL A 121 19.71 2.27 13.58
N GLU A 122 19.92 2.78 12.36
CA GLU A 122 20.76 2.10 11.38
C GLU A 122 22.25 2.41 11.58
N ARG A 123 23.02 1.33 11.73
CA ARG A 123 24.46 1.33 12.03
C ARG A 123 25.20 0.22 11.28
N ARG A 124 24.53 -0.54 10.40
CA ARG A 124 25.11 -1.69 9.66
C ARG A 124 25.88 -1.29 8.41
N LEU A 125 25.70 -0.06 7.94
CA LEU A 125 26.39 0.48 6.78
C LEU A 125 27.65 1.24 7.18
N PRO A 126 28.67 1.31 6.31
CA PRO A 126 29.74 2.29 6.43
C PRO A 126 29.17 3.69 6.61
N GLU A 127 29.78 4.51 7.47
CA GLU A 127 29.22 5.83 7.81
C GLU A 127 29.08 6.70 6.57
N ARG A 128 30.02 6.63 5.62
CA ARG A 128 29.92 7.35 4.34
C ARG A 128 28.65 7.01 3.55
N THR A 129 28.31 5.73 3.41
CA THR A 129 27.10 5.28 2.71
C THR A 129 25.84 5.65 3.49
N MET A 130 25.91 5.60 4.82
CA MET A 130 24.81 6.02 5.69
C MET A 130 24.53 7.52 5.58
N GLN A 131 25.58 8.34 5.55
CA GLN A 131 25.49 9.78 5.36
C GLN A 131 24.93 10.14 3.98
N ALA A 132 25.36 9.44 2.93
CA ALA A 132 24.77 9.56 1.60
C ALA A 132 23.28 9.20 1.56
N THR A 133 22.89 8.15 2.28
CA THR A 133 21.50 7.69 2.39
C THR A 133 20.63 8.72 3.11
N ILE A 134 21.10 9.26 4.24
CA ILE A 134 20.37 10.30 4.97
C ILE A 134 20.30 11.58 4.14
N ALA A 135 21.38 11.99 3.45
CA ALA A 135 21.35 13.14 2.55
C ALA A 135 20.31 12.98 1.43
N ALA A 136 20.24 11.79 0.80
CA ALA A 136 19.24 11.50 -0.22
C ALA A 136 17.81 11.61 0.35
N GLN A 137 17.56 11.09 1.56
CA GLN A 137 16.27 11.22 2.23
C GLN A 137 15.90 12.69 2.49
N GLY A 138 16.89 13.50 2.91
CA GLY A 138 16.73 14.94 3.14
C GLY A 138 16.43 15.70 1.85
N LEU A 139 17.05 15.30 0.73
CA LEU A 139 16.82 15.91 -0.58
C LEU A 139 15.40 15.64 -1.09
N VAL A 140 14.90 14.42 -0.89
CA VAL A 140 13.51 14.09 -1.20
C VAL A 140 12.56 14.87 -0.27
N ALA A 141 12.85 14.92 1.03
CA ALA A 141 12.05 15.69 1.97
C ALA A 141 12.01 17.19 1.65
N LEU A 142 13.14 17.76 1.24
CA LEU A 142 13.27 19.18 0.90
C LEU A 142 12.33 19.62 -0.22
N GLY A 143 12.11 18.80 -1.25
CA GLY A 143 11.16 19.18 -2.31
C GLY A 143 9.71 19.15 -1.85
N PHE A 144 9.34 18.23 -0.95
CA PHE A 144 8.01 18.24 -0.33
C PHE A 144 7.83 19.38 0.68
N TYR A 145 8.88 19.75 1.41
CA TYR A 145 8.87 20.98 2.21
C TYR A 145 8.67 22.21 1.33
N ALA A 146 9.42 22.31 0.21
CA ALA A 146 9.26 23.41 -0.74
C ALA A 146 7.84 23.42 -1.34
N PHE A 147 7.27 22.26 -1.67
CA PHE A 147 5.89 22.14 -2.15
C PHE A 147 4.89 22.72 -1.13
N LEU A 148 4.98 22.32 0.13
CA LEU A 148 4.10 22.81 1.19
C LEU A 148 4.29 24.31 1.43
N LEU A 149 5.53 24.80 1.51
CA LEU A 149 5.82 26.18 1.88
C LEU A 149 5.54 27.18 0.76
N LEU A 150 5.69 26.78 -0.52
CA LEU A 150 5.59 27.69 -1.66
C LEU A 150 4.28 27.53 -2.45
N SER A 151 3.63 26.37 -2.39
CA SER A 151 2.47 26.07 -3.25
C SER A 151 1.25 25.57 -2.49
N SER A 152 1.42 24.81 -1.41
CA SER A 152 0.33 24.07 -0.76
C SER A 152 0.39 24.21 0.77
N ASN A 153 0.33 25.44 1.27
CA ASN A 153 0.52 25.72 2.69
C ASN A 153 -0.72 25.35 3.53
N PRO A 154 -0.62 24.36 4.45
CA PRO A 154 -1.76 23.92 5.27
C PRO A 154 -2.20 24.92 6.34
N PHE A 155 -1.41 25.98 6.57
CA PHE A 155 -1.65 26.98 7.61
C PHE A 155 -2.02 28.36 7.06
N ASP A 156 -2.36 28.46 5.78
CA ASP A 156 -2.79 29.73 5.17
C ASP A 156 -3.99 30.32 5.92
N ARG A 157 -3.87 31.60 6.26
CA ARG A 157 -4.93 32.36 6.96
C ARG A 157 -5.88 33.02 5.97
N LEU A 158 -7.14 33.09 6.35
CA LEU A 158 -8.10 33.97 5.71
C LEU A 158 -7.96 35.39 6.27
N THR A 159 -8.18 36.40 5.42
CA THR A 159 -8.23 37.80 5.86
C THR A 159 -9.34 38.03 6.89
N PHE A 160 -10.48 37.35 6.69
CA PHE A 160 -11.60 37.32 7.62
C PHE A 160 -11.98 35.86 7.87
N PRO A 161 -12.08 35.41 9.14
CA PRO A 161 -12.53 34.06 9.45
C PRO A 161 -13.90 33.77 8.82
N ALA A 162 -14.07 32.58 8.27
CA ALA A 162 -15.35 32.16 7.73
C ALA A 162 -16.38 32.03 8.87
N LEU A 163 -17.66 32.33 8.60
CA LEU A 163 -18.73 32.16 9.59
C LEU A 163 -19.02 30.68 9.86
N GLU A 164 -18.92 29.84 8.82
CA GLU A 164 -19.05 28.40 8.90
C GLU A 164 -18.16 27.74 7.83
N GLY A 165 -17.72 26.52 8.09
CA GLY A 165 -16.92 25.77 7.14
C GLY A 165 -17.75 25.02 6.09
N ALA A 166 -17.20 24.84 4.89
CA ALA A 166 -17.87 24.21 3.75
C ALA A 166 -18.14 22.71 3.95
N GLY A 167 -17.49 22.07 4.93
CA GLY A 167 -17.61 20.64 5.18
C GLY A 167 -16.63 19.79 4.38
N LEU A 168 -16.56 18.50 4.73
CA LEU A 168 -15.74 17.51 4.02
C LEU A 168 -16.69 16.83 3.04
N ASN A 169 -16.19 16.42 1.87
CA ASN A 169 -16.97 15.60 0.94
C ASN A 169 -17.68 14.46 1.71
N PRO A 170 -19.01 14.37 1.66
CA PRO A 170 -19.78 13.40 2.42
C PRO A 170 -19.39 11.93 2.22
N LEU A 171 -18.90 11.53 1.04
CA LEU A 171 -18.38 10.18 0.80
C LEU A 171 -17.14 9.84 1.65
N LEU A 172 -16.46 10.86 2.17
CA LEU A 172 -15.29 10.71 3.01
C LEU A 172 -15.65 10.70 4.50
N GLN A 173 -16.92 10.89 4.86
CA GLN A 173 -17.39 10.82 6.25
C GLN A 173 -17.66 9.38 6.67
N ASP A 174 -16.66 8.52 6.47
CA ASP A 174 -16.66 7.11 6.84
C ASP A 174 -15.37 6.74 7.59
N LEU A 175 -15.44 5.71 8.43
CA LEU A 175 -14.29 5.21 9.20
C LEU A 175 -13.17 4.68 8.29
N GLY A 176 -13.51 4.27 7.06
CA GLY A 176 -12.56 3.94 6.00
C GLY A 176 -11.54 5.05 5.80
N LEU A 177 -11.97 6.30 5.52
CA LEU A 177 -11.07 7.45 5.34
C LEU A 177 -10.19 7.67 6.58
N ALA A 178 -10.70 7.43 7.78
CA ALA A 178 -9.91 7.67 8.99
C ALA A 178 -8.70 6.72 9.09
N PHE A 179 -8.78 5.51 8.52
CA PHE A 179 -7.77 4.47 8.69
C PHE A 179 -6.96 4.16 7.42
N HIS A 180 -7.60 4.03 6.26
CA HIS A 180 -6.94 3.53 5.06
C HIS A 180 -5.88 4.50 4.50
N PRO A 181 -6.07 5.84 4.40
CA PRO A 181 -5.07 6.73 3.82
C PRO A 181 -3.80 6.81 4.67
N PRO A 182 -3.84 6.98 6.01
CA PRO A 182 -2.64 6.95 6.82
C PRO A 182 -1.83 5.66 6.64
N THR A 183 -2.49 4.48 6.64
CA THR A 183 -1.77 3.21 6.42
C THR A 183 -1.15 3.14 5.03
N LEU A 184 -1.87 3.58 3.99
CA LEU A 184 -1.34 3.66 2.63
C LEU A 184 -0.14 4.61 2.53
N TYR A 185 -0.20 5.79 3.18
CA TYR A 185 0.87 6.77 3.20
C TYR A 185 2.11 6.25 3.92
N VAL A 186 1.99 5.53 5.04
CA VAL A 186 3.14 4.86 5.67
C VAL A 186 3.81 3.89 4.69
N GLY A 187 3.02 3.19 3.89
CA GLY A 187 3.51 2.33 2.83
C GLY A 187 4.23 3.06 1.70
N TYR A 188 3.58 4.03 1.06
CA TYR A 188 4.10 4.81 -0.07
C TYR A 188 5.39 5.53 0.30
N VAL A 189 5.30 6.31 1.36
CA VAL A 189 6.40 7.14 1.84
C VAL A 189 7.50 6.29 2.43
N GLY A 190 7.17 5.15 3.05
CA GLY A 190 8.16 4.19 3.53
C GLY A 190 9.10 3.67 2.44
N LEU A 191 8.66 3.62 1.17
CA LEU A 191 9.54 3.25 0.04
C LEU A 191 10.60 4.29 -0.28
N SER A 192 10.45 5.56 0.15
CA SER A 192 11.50 6.59 0.03
C SER A 192 12.81 6.17 0.70
N ILE A 193 12.71 5.37 1.76
CA ILE A 193 13.85 4.79 2.44
C ILE A 193 14.65 3.90 1.50
N ALA A 194 13.97 2.97 0.81
CA ALA A 194 14.62 2.05 -0.11
C ALA A 194 15.28 2.80 -1.27
N PHE A 195 14.61 3.84 -1.78
CA PHE A 195 15.17 4.76 -2.76
C PHE A 195 16.44 5.46 -2.25
N SER A 196 16.39 6.03 -1.05
CA SER A 196 17.53 6.72 -0.42
C SER A 196 18.71 5.79 -0.15
N PHE A 197 18.45 4.54 0.26
CA PHE A 197 19.45 3.49 0.38
C PHE A 197 20.10 3.21 -0.99
N ALA A 198 19.29 3.04 -2.05
CA ALA A 198 19.77 2.79 -3.39
C ALA A 198 20.65 3.95 -3.92
N VAL A 199 20.22 5.20 -3.75
CA VAL A 199 20.99 6.40 -4.09
C VAL A 199 22.31 6.46 -3.30
N GLY A 200 22.26 6.25 -1.99
CA GLY A 200 23.45 6.24 -1.14
C GLY A 200 24.47 5.17 -1.54
N ALA A 201 23.99 3.97 -1.86
CA ALA A 201 24.82 2.87 -2.35
C ALA A 201 25.41 3.15 -3.74
N LEU A 202 24.65 3.80 -4.65
CA LEU A 202 25.16 4.22 -5.96
C LEU A 202 26.23 5.31 -5.86
N LEU A 203 26.06 6.28 -4.95
CA LEU A 203 27.02 7.36 -4.72
C LEU A 203 28.35 6.86 -4.14
N THR A 204 28.30 5.82 -3.31
CA THR A 204 29.46 5.24 -2.62
C THR A 204 29.99 3.97 -3.26
N ARG A 205 29.28 3.40 -4.26
CA ARG A 205 29.56 2.10 -4.90
C ARG A 205 29.51 0.90 -3.95
N GLU A 206 28.79 1.02 -2.84
CA GLU A 206 28.71 0.03 -1.76
C GLU A 206 27.44 -0.84 -1.83
N VAL A 207 27.25 -1.58 -2.93
CA VAL A 207 26.09 -2.48 -3.12
C VAL A 207 26.40 -3.87 -2.56
N THR A 208 26.42 -4.01 -1.24
CA THR A 208 26.87 -5.25 -0.57
C THR A 208 25.71 -6.06 0.06
N PRO A 209 25.97 -7.31 0.51
CA PRO A 209 25.00 -8.02 1.34
C PRO A 209 24.66 -7.30 2.66
N ALA A 210 25.57 -6.47 3.20
CA ALA A 210 25.30 -5.66 4.38
C ALA A 210 24.25 -4.59 4.08
N PHE A 211 24.37 -3.92 2.94
CA PHE A 211 23.36 -3.00 2.40
C PHE A 211 21.99 -3.67 2.29
N ALA A 212 21.91 -4.86 1.70
CA ALA A 212 20.65 -5.58 1.58
C ALA A 212 20.03 -5.97 2.94
N ARG A 213 20.86 -6.34 3.93
CA ARG A 213 20.39 -6.61 5.29
C ARG A 213 19.89 -5.35 6.00
N ALA A 214 20.51 -4.20 5.75
CA ALA A 214 20.10 -2.90 6.30
C ALA A 214 18.77 -2.42 5.72
N MET A 215 18.61 -2.48 4.40
CA MET A 215 17.43 -1.99 3.69
C MET A 215 16.17 -2.85 3.88
N ARG A 216 16.32 -4.18 3.98
CA ARG A 216 15.19 -5.13 4.01
C ARG A 216 14.11 -4.89 5.08
N PRO A 217 14.39 -4.61 6.38
CA PRO A 217 13.34 -4.37 7.36
C PRO A 217 12.47 -3.16 7.01
N TRP A 218 13.04 -2.14 6.36
CA TRP A 218 12.32 -0.95 5.92
C TRP A 218 11.39 -1.24 4.75
N ILE A 219 11.87 -2.00 3.75
CA ILE A 219 11.03 -2.48 2.64
C ILE A 219 9.88 -3.34 3.18
N LEU A 220 10.15 -4.24 4.12
CA LEU A 220 9.13 -5.08 4.75
C LEU A 220 8.06 -4.24 5.47
N ALA A 221 8.48 -3.26 6.26
CA ALA A 221 7.55 -2.37 6.95
C ALA A 221 6.66 -1.62 5.94
N ALA A 222 7.25 -0.98 4.94
CA ALA A 222 6.52 -0.27 3.88
C ALA A 222 5.54 -1.21 3.14
N TRP A 223 5.98 -2.42 2.79
CA TRP A 223 5.16 -3.41 2.09
C TRP A 223 3.98 -3.94 2.93
N ILE A 224 4.15 -4.10 4.25
CA ILE A 224 3.06 -4.47 5.17
C ILE A 224 1.98 -3.38 5.15
N PHE A 225 2.39 -2.12 5.33
CA PHE A 225 1.47 -0.98 5.34
C PHE A 225 0.79 -0.75 3.99
N LEU A 226 1.50 -0.93 2.87
CA LEU A 226 0.89 -0.94 1.54
C LEU A 226 -0.17 -2.04 1.41
N THR A 227 0.15 -3.26 1.84
CA THR A 227 -0.79 -4.39 1.78
C THR A 227 -2.05 -4.10 2.59
N LEU A 228 -1.90 -3.58 3.82
CA LEU A 228 -3.02 -3.21 4.68
C LEU A 228 -3.84 -2.07 4.09
N GLY A 229 -3.19 -1.02 3.56
CA GLY A 229 -3.85 0.12 2.96
C GLY A 229 -4.65 -0.25 1.71
N ILE A 230 -4.10 -1.09 0.83
CA ILE A 230 -4.79 -1.60 -0.37
C ILE A 230 -5.96 -2.50 0.04
N THR A 231 -5.75 -3.40 1.00
CA THR A 231 -6.80 -4.32 1.49
C THR A 231 -7.96 -3.56 2.12
N ALA A 232 -7.65 -2.59 3.00
CA ALA A 232 -8.66 -1.75 3.65
C ALA A 232 -9.37 -0.83 2.65
N GLY A 233 -8.64 -0.24 1.71
CA GLY A 233 -9.21 0.59 0.64
C GLY A 233 -10.16 -0.19 -0.27
N SER A 234 -9.79 -1.42 -0.66
CA SER A 234 -10.67 -2.29 -1.46
C SER A 234 -11.94 -2.69 -0.70
N TYR A 235 -11.85 -2.98 0.61
CA TYR A 235 -13.04 -3.25 1.43
C TYR A 235 -13.93 -2.01 1.58
N TRP A 236 -13.32 -0.84 1.76
CA TRP A 236 -14.06 0.42 1.84
C TRP A 236 -14.79 0.74 0.54
N ALA A 237 -14.10 0.70 -0.60
CA ALA A 237 -14.69 0.89 -1.92
C ALA A 237 -15.85 -0.10 -2.18
N TYR A 238 -15.71 -1.34 -1.69
CA TYR A 238 -16.73 -2.38 -1.80
C TYR A 238 -18.07 -1.99 -1.16
N TYR A 239 -18.08 -1.35 0.02
CA TYR A 239 -19.32 -1.04 0.74
C TYR A 239 -19.80 0.42 0.60
N GLU A 240 -18.89 1.37 0.41
CA GLU A 240 -19.21 2.80 0.38
C GLU A 240 -19.82 3.23 -0.96
N LEU A 241 -19.31 2.70 -2.07
CA LEU A 241 -19.67 3.19 -3.40
C LEU A 241 -21.03 2.65 -3.92
N GLY A 242 -21.67 1.74 -3.20
CA GLY A 242 -23.05 1.32 -3.51
C GLY A 242 -23.22 0.41 -4.73
N TRP A 243 -22.15 0.03 -5.46
CA TRP A 243 -22.20 -0.80 -6.67
C TRP A 243 -21.68 -2.23 -6.49
N GLY A 244 -21.14 -2.56 -5.31
CA GLY A 244 -20.81 -3.93 -4.89
C GLY A 244 -19.53 -4.53 -5.49
N GLY A 245 -18.70 -3.74 -6.18
CA GLY A 245 -17.39 -4.18 -6.68
C GLY A 245 -16.26 -3.85 -5.71
N TRP A 246 -15.23 -4.70 -5.66
CA TRP A 246 -14.09 -4.55 -4.74
C TRP A 246 -12.81 -4.00 -5.43
N TRP A 247 -12.79 -3.98 -6.76
CA TRP A 247 -11.72 -3.44 -7.60
C TRP A 247 -12.25 -3.15 -9.01
N PHE A 248 -11.95 -1.99 -9.58
CA PHE A 248 -12.41 -1.57 -10.91
C PHE A 248 -11.27 -1.28 -11.90
N TRP A 249 -10.00 -1.41 -11.46
CA TRP A 249 -8.83 -0.96 -12.20
C TRP A 249 -8.84 0.55 -12.46
N ASP A 250 -9.42 1.31 -11.54
CA ASP A 250 -9.41 2.77 -11.61
C ASP A 250 -7.97 3.31 -11.45
N PRO A 251 -7.64 4.50 -12.00
CA PRO A 251 -6.32 5.10 -11.83
C PRO A 251 -5.82 5.22 -10.38
N VAL A 252 -6.69 5.48 -9.40
CA VAL A 252 -6.30 5.61 -7.98
C VAL A 252 -5.98 4.25 -7.38
N GLU A 253 -6.79 3.23 -7.66
CA GLU A 253 -6.53 1.83 -7.34
C GLU A 253 -5.19 1.37 -7.95
N ASN A 254 -4.98 1.63 -9.25
CA ASN A 254 -3.76 1.28 -9.97
C ASN A 254 -2.53 2.00 -9.40
N ALA A 255 -2.67 3.27 -9.04
CA ALA A 255 -1.63 4.06 -8.38
C ALA A 255 -1.14 3.42 -7.06
N SER A 256 -2.00 2.67 -6.37
CA SER A 256 -1.62 1.89 -5.17
C SER A 256 -0.99 0.54 -5.47
N LEU A 257 -1.44 -0.13 -6.54
CA LEU A 257 -0.94 -1.43 -6.93
C LEU A 257 0.50 -1.36 -7.50
N MET A 258 0.81 -0.34 -8.29
CA MET A 258 2.12 -0.17 -8.93
C MET A 258 3.32 -0.20 -7.94
N PRO A 259 3.37 0.63 -6.87
CA PRO A 259 4.44 0.55 -5.89
C PRO A 259 4.44 -0.77 -5.11
N TRP A 260 3.29 -1.40 -4.88
CA TRP A 260 3.22 -2.71 -4.22
C TRP A 260 3.85 -3.82 -5.06
N LEU A 261 3.63 -3.84 -6.38
CA LEU A 261 4.26 -4.78 -7.30
C LEU A 261 5.79 -4.62 -7.32
N ALA A 262 6.26 -3.37 -7.44
CA ALA A 262 7.68 -3.04 -7.40
C ALA A 262 8.31 -3.40 -6.04
N ALA A 263 7.64 -3.09 -4.93
CA ALA A 263 8.11 -3.42 -3.58
C ALA A 263 8.15 -4.94 -3.34
N THR A 264 7.19 -5.69 -3.88
CA THR A 264 7.18 -7.16 -3.81
C THR A 264 8.37 -7.74 -4.55
N ALA A 265 8.66 -7.27 -5.77
CA ALA A 265 9.85 -7.68 -6.51
C ALA A 265 11.14 -7.30 -5.77
N LEU A 266 11.19 -6.09 -5.20
CA LEU A 266 12.33 -5.60 -4.43
C LEU A 266 12.58 -6.45 -3.17
N LEU A 267 11.53 -6.85 -2.46
CA LEU A 267 11.60 -7.68 -1.26
C LEU A 267 12.25 -9.05 -1.55
N HIS A 268 11.92 -9.64 -2.69
CA HIS A 268 12.51 -10.89 -3.14
C HIS A 268 13.95 -10.68 -3.62
N SER A 269 14.21 -9.63 -4.39
CA SER A 269 15.57 -9.29 -4.87
C SER A 269 16.54 -9.02 -3.73
N VAL A 270 16.15 -8.19 -2.75
CA VAL A 270 16.99 -7.86 -1.58
C VAL A 270 17.26 -9.10 -0.71
N SER A 271 16.35 -10.07 -0.70
CA SER A 271 16.54 -11.34 -0.01
C SER A 271 17.60 -12.22 -0.68
N VAL A 272 17.65 -12.23 -2.02
CA VAL A 272 18.71 -12.89 -2.79
C VAL A 272 20.04 -12.20 -2.54
N LEU A 273 20.11 -10.87 -2.67
CA LEU A 273 21.33 -10.10 -2.46
C LEU A 273 21.91 -10.32 -1.06
N ALA A 274 21.07 -10.27 -0.03
CA ALA A 274 21.50 -10.48 1.36
C ALA A 274 22.03 -11.89 1.65
N ALA A 275 21.54 -12.92 0.95
CA ALA A 275 21.85 -14.32 1.21
C ALA A 275 22.94 -14.89 0.30
N ARG A 276 22.99 -14.45 -0.96
CA ARG A 276 23.77 -15.07 -2.03
C ARG A 276 24.77 -14.12 -2.66
N ASP A 277 24.64 -12.83 -2.38
CA ASP A 277 25.42 -11.80 -3.02
C ASP A 277 25.27 -11.86 -4.54
N ALA A 278 24.04 -11.68 -5.03
CA ALA A 278 23.68 -11.71 -6.44
C ALA A 278 22.52 -10.73 -6.69
N LEU A 279 22.27 -10.38 -7.95
CA LEU A 279 21.23 -9.42 -8.35
C LEU A 279 21.47 -8.01 -7.80
N ARG A 280 22.74 -7.58 -7.78
CA ARG A 280 23.12 -6.28 -7.19
C ARG A 280 22.47 -5.15 -7.97
N THR A 281 22.64 -5.12 -9.29
CA THR A 281 22.11 -4.08 -10.18
C THR A 281 20.59 -4.08 -10.19
N TRP A 282 19.99 -5.26 -10.27
CA TRP A 282 18.52 -5.43 -10.27
C TRP A 282 17.88 -4.95 -8.95
N THR A 283 18.51 -5.24 -7.81
CA THR A 283 18.01 -4.79 -6.50
C THR A 283 18.03 -3.27 -6.39
N ILE A 284 19.09 -2.62 -6.89
CA ILE A 284 19.19 -1.15 -6.91
C ILE A 284 18.14 -0.54 -7.83
N MET A 285 17.98 -1.09 -9.04
CA MET A 285 16.96 -0.62 -10.00
C MET A 285 15.55 -0.70 -9.40
N LEU A 286 15.19 -1.83 -8.78
CA LEU A 286 13.90 -1.99 -8.11
C LEU A 286 13.73 -1.04 -6.91
N GLY A 287 14.82 -0.72 -6.20
CA GLY A 287 14.82 0.29 -5.14
C GLY A 287 14.46 1.68 -5.64
N VAL A 288 14.96 2.06 -6.82
CA VAL A 288 14.59 3.31 -7.49
C VAL A 288 13.14 3.25 -8.00
N VAL A 289 12.79 2.18 -8.71
CA VAL A 289 11.44 2.02 -9.32
C VAL A 289 10.33 2.01 -8.28
N ALA A 290 10.51 1.37 -7.12
CA ALA A 290 9.46 1.26 -6.11
C ALA A 290 8.96 2.62 -5.61
N PHE A 291 9.86 3.53 -5.24
CA PHE A 291 9.46 4.88 -4.82
C PHE A 291 9.01 5.75 -6.00
N SER A 292 9.63 5.57 -7.18
CA SER A 292 9.18 6.22 -8.42
C SER A 292 7.70 5.94 -8.72
N MET A 293 7.23 4.72 -8.50
CA MET A 293 5.82 4.37 -8.68
C MET A 293 4.91 5.04 -7.64
N SER A 294 5.36 5.21 -6.40
CA SER A 294 4.62 5.99 -5.40
C SER A 294 4.50 7.46 -5.79
N MET A 295 5.60 8.09 -6.24
CA MET A 295 5.61 9.48 -6.71
C MET A 295 4.73 9.67 -7.94
N LEU A 296 4.79 8.75 -8.91
CA LEU A 296 3.93 8.78 -10.08
C LEU A 296 2.46 8.64 -9.68
N GLY A 297 2.14 7.69 -8.80
CA GLY A 297 0.80 7.55 -8.25
C GLY A 297 0.30 8.84 -7.60
N THR A 298 1.13 9.52 -6.81
CA THR A 298 0.80 10.83 -6.24
C THR A 298 0.50 11.88 -7.31
N PHE A 299 1.29 11.95 -8.36
CA PHE A 299 1.03 12.85 -9.49
C PHE A 299 -0.31 12.52 -10.18
N LEU A 300 -0.57 11.25 -10.49
CA LEU A 300 -1.78 10.82 -11.20
C LEU A 300 -3.06 11.14 -10.42
N VAL A 301 -3.05 10.90 -9.10
CA VAL A 301 -4.23 11.09 -8.25
C VAL A 301 -4.49 12.57 -7.93
N ARG A 302 -3.46 13.43 -7.97
CA ARG A 302 -3.56 14.82 -7.49
C ARG A 302 -3.55 15.89 -8.59
N SER A 303 -3.03 15.57 -9.78
CA SER A 303 -2.96 16.52 -10.90
C SER A 303 -4.30 16.82 -11.55
N GLY A 304 -5.31 15.97 -11.35
CA GLY A 304 -6.59 16.06 -12.06
C GLY A 304 -6.51 15.69 -13.55
N ILE A 305 -5.39 15.13 -13.99
CA ILE A 305 -5.16 14.77 -15.39
C ILE A 305 -5.94 13.50 -15.80
N LEU A 306 -6.27 12.65 -14.83
CA LEU A 306 -7.10 11.46 -15.03
C LEU A 306 -8.46 11.64 -14.34
N THR A 307 -9.51 11.16 -14.99
CA THR A 307 -10.83 11.04 -14.36
C THR A 307 -10.85 9.79 -13.47
N SER A 308 -11.30 9.95 -12.23
CA SER A 308 -11.39 8.87 -11.25
C SER A 308 -12.51 9.13 -10.25
N VAL A 309 -13.23 8.06 -9.89
CA VAL A 309 -14.25 8.09 -8.84
C VAL A 309 -13.66 8.20 -7.43
N HIS A 310 -12.36 7.92 -7.29
CA HIS A 310 -11.62 7.96 -6.03
C HIS A 310 -10.73 9.21 -5.90
N ALA A 311 -10.82 10.17 -6.84
CA ALA A 311 -10.07 11.41 -6.80
C ALA A 311 -10.92 12.53 -6.18
N PHE A 312 -10.62 12.87 -4.92
CA PHE A 312 -11.39 13.85 -4.14
C PHE A 312 -10.70 15.21 -4.01
N ALA A 313 -9.40 15.26 -4.31
CA ALA A 313 -8.58 16.45 -4.22
C ALA A 313 -7.72 16.52 -5.48
N VAL A 314 -8.12 17.37 -6.43
CA VAL A 314 -7.44 17.59 -7.71
C VAL A 314 -7.13 19.08 -7.88
N ASP A 315 -5.89 19.41 -8.27
CA ASP A 315 -5.46 20.78 -8.55
C ASP A 315 -4.33 20.75 -9.62
N PRO A 316 -4.60 21.20 -10.86
CA PRO A 316 -3.61 21.19 -11.94
C PRO A 316 -2.35 22.01 -11.66
N GLN A 317 -2.45 23.13 -10.92
CA GLN A 317 -1.30 23.97 -10.59
C GLN A 317 -0.33 23.21 -9.68
N ARG A 318 -0.88 22.54 -8.66
CA ARG A 318 -0.10 21.68 -7.75
C ARG A 318 0.43 20.44 -8.45
N GLY A 319 -0.33 19.90 -9.40
CA GLY A 319 0.09 18.80 -10.28
C GLY A 319 1.40 19.11 -11.01
N THR A 320 1.57 20.35 -11.49
CA THR A 320 2.79 20.80 -12.19
C THR A 320 4.00 20.79 -11.25
N PHE A 321 3.85 21.22 -10.00
CA PHE A 321 4.94 21.16 -9.02
C PHE A 321 5.36 19.71 -8.74
N ILE A 322 4.39 18.81 -8.54
CA ILE A 322 4.67 17.39 -8.33
C ILE A 322 5.35 16.78 -9.55
N LEU A 323 4.97 17.19 -10.78
CA LEU A 323 5.63 16.76 -12.01
C LEU A 323 7.10 17.20 -12.07
N ILE A 324 7.44 18.41 -11.62
CA ILE A 324 8.83 18.88 -11.52
C ILE A 324 9.61 18.03 -10.51
N LEU A 325 9.03 17.75 -9.34
CA LEU A 325 9.64 16.86 -8.34
C LEU A 325 9.84 15.44 -8.88
N LEU A 326 8.85 14.92 -9.60
CA LEU A 326 8.90 13.62 -10.26
C LEU A 326 10.07 13.58 -11.26
N ALA A 327 10.18 14.59 -12.14
CA ALA A 327 11.26 14.69 -13.12
C ALA A 327 12.64 14.77 -12.43
N LEU A 328 12.77 15.54 -11.36
CA LEU A 328 14.03 15.70 -10.63
C LEU A 328 14.43 14.42 -9.88
N TYR A 329 13.51 13.80 -9.15
CA TYR A 329 13.81 12.61 -8.34
C TYR A 329 13.94 11.35 -9.17
N ILE A 330 12.98 11.07 -10.05
CA ILE A 330 13.02 9.88 -10.90
C ILE A 330 14.11 10.05 -11.96
N GLY A 331 14.12 11.17 -12.68
CA GLY A 331 15.12 11.46 -13.70
C GLY A 331 16.54 11.49 -13.13
N GLY A 332 16.73 12.15 -11.99
CA GLY A 332 18.01 12.20 -11.30
C GLY A 332 18.50 10.83 -10.82
N ALA A 333 17.61 10.01 -10.23
CA ALA A 333 17.97 8.68 -9.77
C ALA A 333 18.23 7.69 -10.93
N LEU A 334 17.45 7.76 -12.01
CA LEU A 334 17.66 6.95 -13.22
C LEU A 334 18.94 7.35 -13.95
N LEU A 335 19.24 8.66 -14.03
CA LEU A 335 20.51 9.14 -14.59
C LEU A 335 21.68 8.66 -13.74
N LEU A 336 21.61 8.81 -12.41
CA LEU A 336 22.64 8.30 -11.50
C LEU A 336 22.82 6.78 -11.66
N PHE A 337 21.72 6.05 -11.75
CA PHE A 337 21.74 4.61 -12.01
C PHE A 337 22.42 4.29 -13.35
N ALA A 338 22.04 4.94 -14.45
CA ALA A 338 22.64 4.73 -15.77
C ALA A 338 24.16 4.99 -15.76
N LEU A 339 24.60 6.06 -15.09
CA LEU A 339 26.02 6.43 -15.00
C LEU A 339 26.83 5.50 -14.09
N ARG A 340 26.20 4.76 -13.17
CA ARG A 340 26.89 3.96 -12.14
C ARG A 340 26.65 2.46 -12.27
N ALA A 341 25.61 2.01 -12.97
CA ALA A 341 25.23 0.60 -13.08
C ALA A 341 26.38 -0.25 -13.62
N GLY A 342 27.11 0.23 -14.64
CA GLY A 342 28.26 -0.49 -15.20
C GLY A 342 29.45 -0.69 -14.24
N SER A 343 29.50 0.07 -13.13
CA SER A 343 30.53 -0.11 -12.09
C SER A 343 30.13 -1.13 -11.01
N ILE A 344 28.90 -1.64 -11.04
CA ILE A 344 28.41 -2.64 -10.10
C ILE A 344 28.84 -4.01 -10.60
N VAL A 345 29.83 -4.61 -9.95
CA VAL A 345 30.24 -5.99 -10.24
C VAL A 345 29.12 -6.93 -9.78
N GLU A 346 28.52 -7.68 -10.72
CA GLU A 346 27.55 -8.71 -10.36
C GLU A 346 28.21 -9.83 -9.55
N GLY A 347 27.45 -10.35 -8.60
CA GLY A 347 27.97 -11.33 -7.67
C GLY A 347 27.87 -12.77 -8.18
N LYS A 348 27.49 -13.71 -7.30
CA LYS A 348 27.64 -15.15 -7.57
C LYS A 348 26.66 -15.67 -8.62
N ARG A 349 27.16 -16.52 -9.53
CA ARG A 349 26.33 -17.28 -10.49
C ARG A 349 25.51 -18.37 -9.80
N PHE A 350 24.37 -18.74 -10.39
CA PHE A 350 23.45 -19.77 -9.92
C PHE A 350 22.81 -20.50 -11.12
N ALA A 351 22.35 -21.73 -10.91
CA ALA A 351 21.66 -22.51 -11.94
C ALA A 351 20.20 -22.03 -12.12
N VAL A 352 19.61 -22.24 -13.29
CA VAL A 352 18.19 -21.92 -13.54
C VAL A 352 17.27 -22.70 -12.59
N ALA A 353 17.54 -23.99 -12.38
CA ALA A 353 16.87 -24.83 -11.40
C ALA A 353 17.40 -24.55 -9.98
N SER A 354 17.07 -23.37 -9.44
CA SER A 354 17.44 -22.94 -8.10
C SER A 354 16.40 -21.98 -7.53
N ARG A 355 16.49 -21.72 -6.21
CA ARG A 355 15.67 -20.68 -5.57
C ARG A 355 15.96 -19.31 -6.16
N GLU A 356 17.22 -18.99 -6.47
CA GLU A 356 17.57 -17.75 -7.14
C GLU A 356 16.86 -17.63 -8.50
N GLY A 357 16.90 -18.68 -9.33
CA GLY A 357 16.24 -18.70 -10.64
C GLY A 357 14.73 -18.48 -10.57
N ALA A 358 14.05 -19.16 -9.64
CA ALA A 358 12.61 -18.98 -9.42
C ALA A 358 12.26 -17.55 -8.95
N LEU A 359 13.10 -16.94 -8.09
CA LEU A 359 12.91 -15.57 -7.64
C LEU A 359 13.16 -14.55 -8.75
N VAL A 360 14.15 -14.78 -9.63
CA VAL A 360 14.37 -13.94 -10.82
C VAL A 360 13.18 -14.02 -11.76
N PHE A 361 12.68 -15.23 -12.05
CA PHE A 361 11.50 -15.41 -12.89
C PHE A 361 10.30 -14.62 -12.35
N ASN A 362 9.98 -14.79 -11.06
CA ASN A 362 8.87 -14.06 -10.44
C ASN A 362 9.10 -12.55 -10.43
N ASN A 363 10.34 -12.07 -10.24
CA ASN A 363 10.63 -10.64 -10.34
C ASN A 363 10.36 -10.10 -11.74
N VAL A 364 10.74 -10.83 -12.80
CA VAL A 364 10.44 -10.43 -14.18
C VAL A 364 8.94 -10.40 -14.43
N MET A 365 8.19 -11.40 -13.95
CA MET A 365 6.73 -11.42 -14.09
C MET A 365 6.07 -10.25 -13.34
N LEU A 366 6.48 -9.98 -12.11
CA LEU A 366 6.00 -8.82 -11.33
C LEU A 366 6.30 -7.50 -12.03
N SER A 367 7.49 -7.34 -12.60
CA SER A 367 7.86 -6.16 -13.38
C SER A 367 7.07 -6.03 -14.69
N ALA A 368 6.73 -7.15 -15.34
CA ALA A 368 5.87 -7.15 -16.53
C ALA A 368 4.43 -6.74 -16.19
N ILE A 369 3.87 -7.28 -15.11
CA ILE A 369 2.54 -6.86 -14.61
C ILE A 369 2.56 -5.38 -14.25
N LEU A 370 3.61 -4.91 -13.56
CA LEU A 370 3.78 -3.49 -13.28
C LEU A 370 3.78 -2.65 -14.56
N ALA A 371 4.50 -3.07 -15.60
CA ALA A 371 4.51 -2.37 -16.88
C ALA A 371 3.13 -2.36 -17.55
N ILE A 372 2.36 -3.45 -17.48
CA ILE A 372 0.98 -3.50 -17.99
C ILE A 372 0.07 -2.52 -17.25
N VAL A 373 0.13 -2.52 -15.92
CA VAL A 373 -0.68 -1.60 -15.10
C VAL A 373 -0.29 -0.16 -15.40
N LEU A 374 1.01 0.14 -15.47
CA LEU A 374 1.52 1.47 -15.79
C LEU A 374 1.07 1.93 -17.18
N LEU A 375 1.28 1.12 -18.21
CA LEU A 375 0.92 1.45 -19.58
C LEU A 375 -0.59 1.61 -19.73
N GLY A 376 -1.39 0.69 -19.19
CA GLY A 376 -2.85 0.78 -19.23
C GLY A 376 -3.39 2.01 -18.50
N THR A 377 -2.76 2.41 -17.40
CA THR A 377 -3.16 3.62 -16.64
C THR A 377 -2.77 4.91 -17.37
N LEU A 378 -1.62 4.94 -18.04
CA LEU A 378 -1.16 6.12 -18.79
C LEU A 378 -1.74 6.21 -20.21
N TYR A 379 -2.24 5.11 -20.76
CA TYR A 379 -2.75 5.06 -22.14
C TYR A 379 -3.84 6.10 -22.45
N PRO A 380 -4.87 6.29 -21.59
CA PRO A 380 -5.86 7.35 -21.78
C PRO A 380 -5.25 8.75 -21.94
N LEU A 381 -4.17 9.07 -21.22
CA LEU A 381 -3.48 10.36 -21.31
C LEU A 381 -2.81 10.56 -22.66
N VAL A 382 -2.21 9.48 -23.18
CA VAL A 382 -1.57 9.50 -24.48
C VAL A 382 -2.62 9.68 -25.57
N THR A 383 -3.73 8.92 -25.54
CA THR A 383 -4.78 9.05 -26.55
C THR A 383 -5.48 10.41 -26.49
N GLU A 384 -5.69 10.96 -25.29
CA GLU A 384 -6.30 12.29 -25.12
C GLU A 384 -5.40 13.40 -25.70
N ALA A 385 -4.08 13.26 -25.61
CA ALA A 385 -3.15 14.17 -26.28
C ALA A 385 -3.27 14.14 -27.82
N PHE A 386 -3.79 13.06 -28.40
CA PHE A 386 -4.15 12.94 -29.82
C PHE A 386 -5.63 13.24 -30.10
N GLY A 387 -6.38 13.78 -29.13
CA GLY A 387 -7.78 14.15 -29.26
C GLY A 387 -8.78 13.00 -29.10
N VAL A 388 -8.35 11.81 -28.66
CA VAL A 388 -9.19 10.62 -28.50
C VAL A 388 -9.31 10.23 -27.03
N ARG A 389 -10.53 10.24 -26.49
CA ARG A 389 -10.78 9.80 -25.10
C ARG A 389 -11.09 8.31 -25.06
N VAL A 390 -10.27 7.57 -24.32
CA VAL A 390 -10.43 6.12 -24.10
C VAL A 390 -10.44 5.85 -22.61
N SER A 391 -11.29 4.92 -22.16
CA SER A 391 -11.24 4.37 -20.81
C SER A 391 -10.73 2.92 -20.87
N VAL A 392 -9.83 2.58 -19.96
CA VAL A 392 -9.22 1.25 -19.87
C VAL A 392 -9.61 0.64 -18.52
N GLY A 393 -10.22 -0.54 -18.54
CA GLY A 393 -10.73 -1.21 -17.35
C GLY A 393 -10.54 -2.73 -17.39
N PRO A 394 -11.35 -3.52 -16.65
CA PRO A 394 -11.20 -4.97 -16.54
C PRO A 394 -11.01 -5.73 -17.87
N PRO A 395 -11.70 -5.40 -18.99
CA PRO A 395 -11.52 -6.08 -20.26
C PRO A 395 -10.09 -6.03 -20.84
N TYR A 396 -9.27 -5.04 -20.44
CA TYR A 396 -7.86 -4.97 -20.77
C TYR A 396 -7.01 -5.62 -19.68
N PHE A 397 -7.18 -5.18 -18.42
CA PHE A 397 -6.24 -5.55 -17.36
C PHE A 397 -6.32 -7.03 -16.97
N ASP A 398 -7.51 -7.63 -16.89
CA ASP A 398 -7.69 -9.02 -16.45
C ASP A 398 -7.01 -10.01 -17.40
N PRO A 399 -7.33 -10.07 -18.71
CA PRO A 399 -6.71 -11.03 -19.61
C PRO A 399 -5.21 -10.75 -19.83
N VAL A 400 -4.79 -9.49 -19.95
CA VAL A 400 -3.38 -9.16 -20.23
C VAL A 400 -2.50 -9.45 -19.01
N SER A 401 -2.96 -9.15 -17.80
CA SER A 401 -2.24 -9.49 -16.57
C SER A 401 -2.20 -11.00 -16.33
N ALA A 402 -3.27 -11.72 -16.67
CA ALA A 402 -3.33 -13.18 -16.50
C ALA A 402 -2.20 -13.92 -17.24
N ILE A 403 -1.75 -13.40 -18.40
CA ILE A 403 -0.61 -13.95 -19.17
C ILE A 403 0.66 -14.07 -18.30
N PHE A 404 0.86 -13.14 -17.37
CA PHE A 404 2.05 -13.09 -16.50
C PHE A 404 1.75 -13.62 -15.09
N VAL A 405 0.55 -13.38 -14.57
CA VAL A 405 0.14 -13.86 -13.25
C VAL A 405 0.09 -15.39 -13.21
N ILE A 406 -0.46 -16.06 -14.22
CA ILE A 406 -0.59 -17.53 -14.20
C ILE A 406 0.78 -18.21 -14.14
N PRO A 407 1.76 -17.93 -15.03
CA PRO A 407 3.10 -18.48 -14.93
C PRO A 407 3.80 -18.12 -13.61
N MET A 408 3.62 -16.89 -13.12
CA MET A 408 4.16 -16.46 -11.83
C MET A 408 3.64 -17.34 -10.68
N LEU A 409 2.33 -17.61 -10.63
CA LEU A 409 1.73 -18.46 -9.60
C LEU A 409 2.23 -19.90 -9.69
N LEU A 410 2.38 -20.46 -10.90
CA LEU A 410 2.94 -21.81 -11.09
C LEU A 410 4.38 -21.92 -10.55
N VAL A 411 5.23 -20.93 -10.83
CA VAL A 411 6.60 -20.90 -10.29
C VAL A 411 6.60 -20.64 -8.79
N MET A 412 5.68 -19.80 -8.28
CA MET A 412 5.50 -19.55 -6.85
C MET A 412 5.11 -20.81 -6.06
N MET A 413 4.42 -21.78 -6.68
CA MET A 413 4.13 -23.07 -6.03
C MET A 413 5.40 -23.90 -5.74
N VAL A 414 6.46 -23.74 -6.53
CA VAL A 414 7.68 -24.55 -6.45
C VAL A 414 8.85 -23.79 -5.85
N GLY A 415 8.98 -22.48 -6.11
CA GLY A 415 10.13 -21.65 -5.74
C GLY A 415 10.54 -21.74 -4.26
N PRO A 416 9.62 -21.60 -3.28
CA PRO A 416 9.94 -21.71 -1.85
C PRO A 416 10.52 -23.07 -1.44
N LEU A 417 10.21 -24.13 -2.19
CA LEU A 417 10.71 -25.47 -1.94
C LEU A 417 12.16 -25.63 -2.37
N LEU A 418 12.61 -24.93 -3.42
CA LEU A 418 13.94 -25.06 -4.00
C LEU A 418 15.05 -24.61 -3.04
N ARG A 419 16.24 -25.20 -3.18
CA ARG A 419 17.48 -24.82 -2.50
C ARG A 419 18.22 -23.72 -3.27
N TRP A 420 19.08 -23.01 -2.55
CA TRP A 420 19.98 -22.02 -3.15
C TRP A 420 21.05 -22.70 -4.02
N ARG A 421 21.59 -21.98 -5.00
CA ARG A 421 22.59 -22.39 -6.02
C ARG A 421 22.08 -23.37 -7.06
N GLN A 422 21.65 -24.55 -6.61
CA GLN A 422 21.18 -25.64 -7.46
C GLN A 422 20.26 -26.57 -6.68
N ASP A 423 19.30 -27.16 -7.37
CA ASP A 423 18.42 -28.19 -6.83
C ASP A 423 17.98 -29.18 -7.91
N SER A 424 17.31 -30.26 -7.49
CA SER A 424 16.77 -31.29 -8.40
C SER A 424 15.30 -31.57 -8.10
N ALA A 425 14.52 -31.83 -9.14
CA ALA A 425 13.10 -32.15 -9.02
C ALA A 425 12.85 -33.45 -8.23
N SER A 426 13.78 -34.41 -8.28
CA SER A 426 13.70 -35.68 -7.54
C SER A 426 13.61 -35.48 -6.02
N ARG A 427 14.30 -34.45 -5.48
CA ARG A 427 14.27 -34.13 -4.04
C ARG A 427 12.89 -33.69 -3.56
N ILE A 428 12.14 -32.98 -4.40
CA ILE A 428 10.82 -32.43 -4.07
C ILE A 428 9.68 -33.23 -4.70
N LYS A 429 9.93 -34.44 -5.21
CA LYS A 429 8.94 -35.28 -5.90
C LYS A 429 7.65 -35.44 -5.09
N GLY A 430 7.76 -35.69 -3.77
CA GLY A 430 6.58 -35.86 -2.91
C GLY A 430 5.74 -34.59 -2.75
N GLN A 431 6.35 -33.41 -2.78
CA GLN A 431 5.64 -32.12 -2.76
C GLN A 431 5.06 -31.80 -4.13
N LEU A 432 5.80 -32.06 -5.21
CA LEU A 432 5.32 -31.90 -6.59
C LEU A 432 4.08 -32.76 -6.85
N LEU A 433 4.09 -34.03 -6.42
CA LEU A 433 2.92 -34.90 -6.51
C LEU A 433 1.71 -34.37 -5.74
N ALA A 434 1.92 -33.78 -4.56
CA ALA A 434 0.84 -33.17 -3.79
C ALA A 434 0.25 -31.93 -4.48
N ILE A 435 1.10 -31.10 -5.11
CA ILE A 435 0.67 -29.94 -5.89
C ILE A 435 -0.11 -30.39 -7.13
N LEU A 436 0.40 -31.38 -7.88
CA LEU A 436 -0.29 -31.95 -9.05
C LEU A 436 -1.62 -32.60 -8.67
N ALA A 437 -1.67 -33.32 -7.54
CA ALA A 437 -2.92 -33.87 -7.03
C ALA A 437 -3.92 -32.75 -6.68
N ALA A 438 -3.46 -31.67 -6.03
CA ALA A 438 -4.31 -30.53 -5.72
C ALA A 438 -4.86 -29.82 -6.98
N LEU A 439 -4.04 -29.69 -8.03
CA LEU A 439 -4.48 -29.19 -9.34
C LEU A 439 -5.56 -30.10 -9.94
N ALA A 440 -5.33 -31.42 -9.95
CA ALA A 440 -6.28 -32.39 -10.48
C ALA A 440 -7.62 -32.36 -9.72
N VAL A 441 -7.57 -32.34 -8.39
CA VAL A 441 -8.77 -32.19 -7.54
C VAL A 441 -9.47 -30.88 -7.82
N GLY A 442 -8.74 -29.77 -7.91
CA GLY A 442 -9.31 -28.46 -8.24
C GLY A 442 -10.05 -28.48 -9.58
N ILE A 443 -9.44 -29.06 -10.62
CA ILE A 443 -10.05 -29.20 -11.95
C ILE A 443 -11.34 -30.02 -11.84
N ILE A 444 -11.30 -31.19 -11.20
CA ILE A 444 -12.48 -32.05 -11.04
C ILE A 444 -13.60 -31.30 -10.31
N VAL A 445 -13.30 -30.65 -9.19
CA VAL A 445 -14.30 -29.92 -8.40
C VAL A 445 -14.95 -28.80 -9.21
N VAL A 446 -14.15 -27.96 -9.90
CA VAL A 446 -14.71 -26.82 -10.65
C VAL A 446 -15.49 -27.29 -11.88
N VAL A 447 -15.04 -28.35 -12.57
CA VAL A 447 -15.79 -28.97 -13.69
C VAL A 447 -17.14 -29.52 -13.21
N LEU A 448 -17.19 -30.17 -12.04
CA LEU A 448 -18.44 -30.70 -11.47
C LEU A 448 -19.43 -29.60 -11.06
N ILE A 449 -18.95 -28.42 -10.66
CA ILE A 449 -19.82 -27.27 -10.37
C ILE A 449 -20.49 -26.75 -11.65
N GLY A 450 -19.75 -26.70 -12.77
CA GLY A 450 -20.23 -26.24 -14.07
C GLY A 450 -20.46 -24.72 -14.16
N GLY A 451 -20.52 -24.20 -15.39
CA GLY A 451 -20.90 -22.79 -15.65
C GLY A 451 -19.86 -21.73 -15.24
N VAL A 452 -18.59 -22.10 -15.05
CA VAL A 452 -17.52 -21.19 -14.63
C VAL A 452 -16.69 -20.75 -15.85
N HIS A 453 -16.50 -19.44 -16.02
CA HIS A 453 -15.65 -18.87 -17.07
C HIS A 453 -14.15 -19.22 -16.89
N VAL A 454 -13.35 -19.08 -17.95
CA VAL A 454 -11.94 -19.52 -17.99
C VAL A 454 -11.07 -18.90 -16.90
N LEU A 455 -11.12 -17.58 -16.68
CA LEU A 455 -10.26 -16.93 -15.69
C LEU A 455 -10.64 -17.32 -14.24
N PRO A 456 -11.92 -17.26 -13.81
CA PRO A 456 -12.30 -17.78 -12.50
C PRO A 456 -12.02 -19.28 -12.32
N PHE A 457 -12.17 -20.08 -13.39
CA PHE A 457 -11.82 -21.50 -13.38
C PHE A 457 -10.34 -21.70 -13.02
N LEU A 458 -9.44 -21.00 -13.73
CA LEU A 458 -8.01 -21.07 -13.47
C LEU A 458 -7.67 -20.53 -12.07
N GLY A 459 -8.30 -19.43 -11.64
CA GLY A 459 -8.13 -18.86 -10.31
C GLY A 459 -8.47 -19.85 -9.19
N LEU A 460 -9.62 -20.52 -9.26
CA LEU A 460 -10.04 -21.52 -8.27
C LEU A 460 -9.10 -22.73 -8.21
N VAL A 461 -8.70 -23.26 -9.37
CA VAL A 461 -7.78 -24.41 -9.47
C VAL A 461 -6.39 -24.05 -8.90
N LEU A 462 -5.84 -22.91 -9.32
CA LEU A 462 -4.52 -22.45 -8.89
C LEU A 462 -4.52 -22.08 -7.41
N ALA A 463 -5.61 -21.51 -6.87
CA ALA A 463 -5.72 -21.17 -5.45
C ALA A 463 -5.58 -22.41 -4.56
N LEU A 464 -6.26 -23.52 -4.89
CA LEU A 464 -6.16 -24.77 -4.14
C LEU A 464 -4.73 -25.33 -4.17
N ALA A 465 -4.12 -25.40 -5.36
CA ALA A 465 -2.77 -25.89 -5.51
C ALA A 465 -1.74 -25.00 -4.82
N LEU A 466 -1.90 -23.68 -4.88
CA LEU A 466 -1.03 -22.71 -4.23
C LEU A 466 -1.17 -22.77 -2.70
N ALA A 467 -2.36 -23.03 -2.17
CA ALA A 467 -2.56 -23.24 -0.75
C ALA A 467 -1.75 -24.46 -0.24
N VAL A 468 -1.83 -25.59 -0.95
CA VAL A 468 -1.03 -26.79 -0.64
C VAL A 468 0.46 -26.52 -0.79
N ALA A 469 0.87 -25.86 -1.86
CA ALA A 469 2.25 -25.49 -2.12
C ALA A 469 2.82 -24.59 -1.02
N SER A 470 2.06 -23.59 -0.56
CA SER A 470 2.48 -22.62 0.46
C SER A 470 2.75 -23.28 1.81
N LEU A 471 2.01 -24.32 2.18
CA LEU A 471 2.20 -25.07 3.43
C LEU A 471 3.33 -26.12 3.35
N SER A 472 3.68 -26.55 2.15
CA SER A 472 4.67 -27.61 1.91
C SER A 472 6.08 -27.37 2.51
N PRO A 473 6.60 -26.13 2.69
CA PRO A 473 7.87 -25.88 3.37
C PRO A 473 7.89 -26.30 4.85
N LEU A 474 6.73 -26.51 5.47
CA LEU A 474 6.58 -26.96 6.86
C LEU A 474 6.61 -28.48 7.00
N LYS A 475 6.43 -29.23 5.91
CA LYS A 475 6.36 -30.69 5.91
C LYS A 475 7.63 -31.31 6.51
N GLY A 476 7.46 -32.19 7.49
CA GLY A 476 8.57 -32.88 8.18
C GLY A 476 9.34 -32.03 9.19
N ARG A 477 8.90 -30.79 9.48
CA ARG A 477 9.52 -29.93 10.51
C ARG A 477 8.74 -29.96 11.82
N LYS A 478 9.45 -29.85 12.95
CA LYS A 478 8.82 -29.61 14.25
C LYS A 478 8.30 -28.17 14.29
N LEU A 479 6.97 -27.99 14.20
CA LEU A 479 6.33 -26.67 14.04
C LEU A 479 6.77 -25.63 15.07
N ARG A 480 6.94 -26.03 16.34
CA ARG A 480 7.41 -25.17 17.43
C ARG A 480 8.84 -24.64 17.26
N ARG A 481 9.67 -25.27 16.42
CA ARG A 481 11.07 -24.87 16.17
C ARG A 481 11.27 -24.13 14.84
N VAL A 482 10.20 -23.95 14.06
CA VAL A 482 10.28 -23.26 12.78
C VAL A 482 10.51 -21.75 13.04
N PRO A 483 11.53 -21.12 12.43
CA PRO A 483 11.76 -19.70 12.61
C PRO A 483 10.57 -18.86 12.14
N LEU A 484 10.27 -17.76 12.84
CA LEU A 484 9.13 -16.89 12.50
C LEU A 484 9.20 -16.35 11.06
N PHE A 485 10.38 -16.08 10.51
CA PHE A 485 10.49 -15.63 9.12
C PHE A 485 10.11 -16.72 8.10
N THR A 486 10.15 -18.00 8.48
CA THR A 486 9.63 -19.09 7.64
C THR A 486 8.11 -19.14 7.71
N TRP A 487 7.54 -19.00 8.91
CA TRP A 487 6.09 -18.83 9.07
C TRP A 487 5.58 -17.60 8.31
N GLY A 488 6.32 -16.50 8.35
CA GLY A 488 5.99 -15.28 7.62
C GLY A 488 5.90 -15.49 6.11
N MET A 489 6.88 -16.18 5.53
CA MET A 489 6.83 -16.57 4.11
C MET A 489 5.63 -17.47 3.80
N VAL A 490 5.38 -18.51 4.61
CA VAL A 490 4.28 -19.47 4.41
C VAL A 490 2.92 -18.78 4.48
N LEU A 491 2.67 -17.96 5.51
CA LEU A 491 1.41 -17.24 5.68
C LEU A 491 1.20 -16.21 4.58
N ALA A 492 2.26 -15.51 4.15
CA ALA A 492 2.11 -14.54 3.07
C ALA A 492 1.71 -15.19 1.74
N HIS A 493 2.35 -16.31 1.38
CA HIS A 493 2.03 -17.02 0.13
C HIS A 493 0.66 -17.72 0.21
N PHE A 494 0.31 -18.27 1.38
CA PHE A 494 -1.03 -18.82 1.62
C PHE A 494 -2.11 -17.73 1.57
N GLY A 495 -1.81 -16.52 2.05
CA GLY A 495 -2.69 -15.35 1.93
C GLY A 495 -2.99 -14.98 0.48
N ILE A 496 -2.01 -15.07 -0.42
CA ILE A 496 -2.23 -14.89 -1.87
C ILE A 496 -3.16 -15.98 -2.43
N ALA A 497 -3.00 -17.24 -2.01
CA ALA A 497 -3.91 -18.32 -2.40
C ALA A 497 -5.35 -18.06 -1.94
N MET A 498 -5.51 -17.58 -0.70
CA MET A 498 -6.81 -17.24 -0.12
C MET A 498 -7.47 -16.05 -0.82
N ALA A 499 -6.69 -15.01 -1.13
CA ALA A 499 -7.18 -13.86 -1.88
C ALA A 499 -7.60 -14.26 -3.30
N LEU A 500 -6.79 -15.06 -4.01
CA LEU A 500 -7.12 -15.58 -5.33
C LEU A 500 -8.40 -16.41 -5.32
N PHE A 501 -8.60 -17.24 -4.29
CA PHE A 501 -9.84 -18.00 -4.12
C PHE A 501 -11.06 -17.07 -3.96
N GLY A 502 -10.95 -16.01 -3.15
CA GLY A 502 -12.01 -15.03 -2.97
C GLY A 502 -12.34 -14.27 -4.25
N MET A 503 -11.32 -13.79 -4.98
CA MET A 503 -11.48 -13.08 -6.25
C MET A 503 -12.15 -13.97 -7.30
N ALA A 504 -11.65 -15.20 -7.48
CA ALA A 504 -12.22 -16.14 -8.43
C ALA A 504 -13.64 -16.59 -8.05
N SER A 505 -13.94 -16.71 -6.76
CA SER A 505 -15.29 -17.05 -6.28
C SER A 505 -16.29 -15.92 -6.51
N ASP A 506 -15.90 -14.67 -6.25
CA ASP A 506 -16.75 -13.50 -6.51
C ASP A 506 -17.06 -13.40 -8.02
N SER A 507 -16.06 -13.56 -8.89
CA SER A 507 -16.27 -13.54 -10.34
C SER A 507 -17.08 -14.73 -10.87
N ALA A 508 -16.98 -15.91 -10.24
CA ALA A 508 -17.68 -17.12 -10.70
C ALA A 508 -19.13 -17.21 -10.19
N PHE A 509 -19.40 -16.77 -8.96
CA PHE A 509 -20.59 -17.20 -8.23
C PHE A 509 -21.47 -16.05 -7.72
N THR A 510 -21.12 -14.79 -7.98
CA THR A 510 -21.95 -13.65 -7.60
C THR A 510 -23.34 -13.74 -8.22
N LYS A 511 -24.37 -13.51 -7.39
CA LYS A 511 -25.76 -13.40 -7.82
C LYS A 511 -26.29 -12.02 -7.49
N GLU A 512 -26.83 -11.33 -8.47
CA GLU A 512 -27.42 -9.99 -8.33
C GLU A 512 -28.94 -10.04 -8.55
N LYS A 513 -29.66 -9.25 -7.76
CA LYS A 513 -31.09 -8.99 -7.95
C LYS A 513 -31.36 -7.49 -7.75
N LEU A 514 -31.77 -6.83 -8.83
CA LEU A 514 -32.33 -5.48 -8.80
C LEU A 514 -33.85 -5.59 -8.99
N THR A 515 -34.63 -5.11 -8.02
CA THR A 515 -36.09 -5.22 -8.07
C THR A 515 -36.76 -4.09 -7.31
N ALA A 516 -37.93 -3.64 -7.78
CA ALA A 516 -38.78 -2.73 -7.02
C ALA A 516 -39.68 -3.56 -6.10
N VAL A 517 -39.64 -3.33 -4.79
CA VAL A 517 -40.42 -4.05 -3.76
C VAL A 517 -41.36 -3.12 -3.02
N GLY A 518 -42.57 -3.61 -2.73
CA GLY A 518 -43.49 -2.96 -1.79
C GLY A 518 -43.13 -3.27 -0.34
N VAL A 519 -43.60 -2.44 0.59
CA VAL A 519 -43.50 -2.75 2.02
C VAL A 519 -44.32 -4.02 2.30
N GLY A 520 -43.72 -4.96 3.04
CA GLY A 520 -44.24 -6.31 3.31
C GLY A 520 -43.81 -7.36 2.28
N GLU A 521 -43.33 -6.97 1.10
CA GLU A 521 -42.91 -7.90 0.06
C GLU A 521 -41.51 -8.45 0.28
N THR A 522 -41.25 -9.62 -0.30
CA THR A 522 -39.98 -10.35 -0.17
C THR A 522 -39.32 -10.53 -1.53
N ALA A 523 -38.02 -10.27 -1.60
CA ALA A 523 -37.16 -10.53 -2.74
C ALA A 523 -36.16 -11.66 -2.42
N MET A 524 -35.92 -12.53 -3.39
CA MET A 524 -34.97 -13.64 -3.28
C MET A 524 -33.66 -13.33 -4.01
N VAL A 525 -32.52 -13.58 -3.36
CA VAL A 525 -31.18 -13.49 -3.98
C VAL A 525 -30.31 -14.66 -3.53
N GLY A 526 -30.03 -15.58 -4.45
CA GLY A 526 -29.32 -16.81 -4.11
C GLY A 526 -30.01 -17.57 -2.96
N PRO A 527 -29.32 -17.85 -1.83
CA PRO A 527 -29.89 -18.54 -0.66
C PRO A 527 -30.66 -17.62 0.30
N TRP A 528 -30.79 -16.33 0.01
CA TRP A 528 -31.41 -15.35 0.89
C TRP A 528 -32.82 -14.98 0.48
N SER A 529 -33.68 -14.84 1.49
CA SER A 529 -35.00 -14.23 1.44
C SER A 529 -34.93 -12.90 2.17
N VAL A 530 -35.16 -11.78 1.49
CA VAL A 530 -35.06 -10.43 2.05
C VAL A 530 -36.41 -9.74 1.93
N LYS A 531 -37.04 -9.45 3.07
CA LYS A 531 -38.31 -8.76 3.18
C LYS A 531 -38.08 -7.28 3.49
N LEU A 532 -38.79 -6.39 2.82
CA LEU A 532 -38.84 -4.96 3.18
C LEU A 532 -39.93 -4.74 4.22
N ASP A 533 -39.57 -4.50 5.47
CA ASP A 533 -40.55 -4.27 6.54
C ASP A 533 -41.04 -2.82 6.60
N GLY A 534 -40.22 -1.86 6.16
CA GLY A 534 -40.60 -0.45 6.09
C GLY A 534 -39.46 0.44 5.60
N VAL A 535 -39.78 1.67 5.25
CA VAL A 535 -38.79 2.72 4.98
C VAL A 535 -39.16 3.94 5.80
N GLU A 536 -38.22 4.40 6.62
CA GLU A 536 -38.46 5.51 7.55
C GLU A 536 -37.39 6.60 7.40
N PRO A 537 -37.78 7.89 7.58
CA PRO A 537 -36.81 8.97 7.65
C PRO A 537 -36.05 8.93 8.98
N VAL A 538 -34.73 9.03 8.92
CA VAL A 538 -33.84 9.05 10.09
C VAL A 538 -32.95 10.29 10.03
N ALA A 539 -32.74 10.96 11.17
CA ALA A 539 -31.81 12.08 11.29
C ALA A 539 -30.51 11.61 11.95
N GLY A 540 -29.37 11.92 11.33
CA GLY A 540 -28.03 11.77 11.88
C GLY A 540 -27.46 13.10 12.37
N PRO A 541 -26.17 13.13 12.78
CA PRO A 541 -25.55 14.33 13.34
C PRO A 541 -25.51 15.52 12.38
N ASN A 542 -25.24 15.26 11.10
CA ASN A 542 -25.10 16.28 10.04
C ASN A 542 -25.70 15.82 8.69
N TRP A 543 -26.63 14.87 8.73
CA TRP A 543 -27.32 14.33 7.57
C TRP A 543 -28.73 13.86 7.95
N THR A 544 -29.59 13.71 6.94
CA THR A 544 -30.87 12.99 7.05
C THR A 544 -30.84 11.80 6.10
N ALA A 545 -31.64 10.76 6.32
CA ALA A 545 -31.63 9.58 5.48
C ALA A 545 -33.00 8.94 5.33
N MET A 546 -33.20 8.26 4.20
CA MET A 546 -34.22 7.23 4.08
C MET A 546 -33.59 5.88 4.43
N GLN A 547 -34.03 5.27 5.53
CA GLN A 547 -33.55 3.98 6.00
C GLN A 547 -34.54 2.88 5.61
N GLY A 548 -34.07 1.86 4.92
CA GLY A 548 -34.85 0.64 4.69
C GLY A 548 -34.67 -0.33 5.84
N ASN A 549 -35.76 -0.76 6.48
CA ASN A 549 -35.74 -1.83 7.47
C ASN A 549 -36.00 -3.15 6.76
N LEU A 550 -34.97 -3.98 6.65
CA LEU A 550 -35.02 -5.26 5.94
C LEU A 550 -34.87 -6.43 6.90
N THR A 551 -35.72 -7.44 6.78
CA THR A 551 -35.55 -8.73 7.44
C THR A 551 -35.01 -9.75 6.44
N ALA A 552 -33.78 -10.22 6.66
CA ALA A 552 -33.11 -11.18 5.80
C ALA A 552 -32.97 -12.55 6.49
N SER A 553 -33.36 -13.63 5.81
CA SER A 553 -33.19 -15.01 6.27
C SER A 553 -32.38 -15.82 5.25
N TYR A 554 -31.39 -16.57 5.74
CA TYR A 554 -30.56 -17.47 4.93
C TYR A 554 -31.11 -18.89 5.03
N ARG A 555 -31.62 -19.45 3.92
CA ARG A 555 -32.16 -20.83 3.88
C ARG A 555 -33.17 -21.15 5.00
N GLY A 556 -33.96 -20.17 5.43
CA GLY A 556 -34.98 -20.35 6.48
C GLY A 556 -34.42 -20.34 7.92
N GLU A 557 -33.15 -20.00 8.12
CA GLU A 557 -32.59 -19.75 9.45
C GLU A 557 -33.20 -18.50 10.12
N GLN A 558 -32.85 -18.30 11.40
CA GLN A 558 -33.24 -17.12 12.18
C GLN A 558 -32.98 -15.82 11.39
N PRO A 559 -34.01 -14.98 11.18
CA PRO A 559 -33.85 -13.76 10.43
C PRO A 559 -32.95 -12.74 11.15
N ILE A 560 -32.27 -11.94 10.35
CA ILE A 560 -31.46 -10.80 10.81
C ILE A 560 -32.01 -9.51 10.22
N THR A 561 -31.83 -8.41 10.95
CA THR A 561 -32.22 -7.08 10.47
C THR A 561 -31.06 -6.40 9.76
N LEU A 562 -31.34 -5.81 8.60
CA LEU A 562 -30.42 -4.99 7.82
C LEU A 562 -31.03 -3.61 7.60
N THR A 563 -30.23 -2.56 7.75
CA THR A 563 -30.69 -1.17 7.72
C THR A 563 -29.91 -0.33 6.70
N PRO A 564 -29.99 -0.62 5.38
CA PRO A 564 -29.34 0.24 4.39
C PRO A 564 -29.96 1.63 4.38
N GLN A 565 -29.16 2.65 4.07
CA GLN A 565 -29.59 4.05 4.09
C GLN A 565 -29.25 4.78 2.78
N SER A 566 -30.11 5.69 2.38
CA SER A 566 -29.80 6.75 1.40
C SER A 566 -29.70 8.07 2.16
N ARG A 567 -28.47 8.56 2.37
CA ARG A 567 -28.17 9.75 3.19
C ARG A 567 -28.11 11.01 2.33
N SER A 568 -28.69 12.09 2.83
CA SER A 568 -28.66 13.44 2.28
C SER A 568 -27.94 14.38 3.26
N PHE A 569 -26.85 14.98 2.79
CA PHE A 569 -26.09 16.01 3.49
C PHE A 569 -26.46 17.38 2.93
N TRP A 570 -26.35 18.42 3.76
CA TRP A 570 -26.63 19.82 3.38
C TRP A 570 -25.38 20.69 3.28
N ALA A 571 -24.22 20.23 3.76
CA ALA A 571 -22.96 20.97 3.76
C ALA A 571 -21.73 20.05 3.59
N PRO A 572 -21.19 19.90 2.36
CA PRO A 572 -21.80 20.34 1.11
C PRO A 572 -23.05 19.52 0.76
N PRO A 573 -24.02 20.05 -0.01
CA PRO A 573 -25.19 19.31 -0.44
C PRO A 573 -24.80 18.11 -1.31
N GLN A 574 -25.03 16.89 -0.82
CA GLN A 574 -24.73 15.66 -1.57
C GLN A 574 -25.54 14.49 -1.02
N GLN A 575 -25.93 13.57 -1.90
CA GLN A 575 -26.51 12.28 -1.51
C GLN A 575 -25.46 11.16 -1.60
N THR A 576 -25.51 10.26 -0.63
CA THR A 576 -24.62 9.09 -0.51
C THR A 576 -25.44 7.86 -0.14
N LYS A 577 -24.90 6.67 -0.38
CA LYS A 577 -25.57 5.40 -0.08
C LYS A 577 -24.74 4.63 0.94
N GLU A 578 -25.42 4.14 1.96
CA GLU A 578 -24.83 3.29 2.98
C GLU A 578 -25.38 1.88 2.79
N SER A 579 -24.51 0.97 2.38
CA SER A 579 -24.91 -0.42 2.18
C SER A 579 -25.01 -1.17 3.50
N ALA A 580 -25.97 -2.09 3.58
CA ALA A 580 -26.05 -3.03 4.69
C ALA A 580 -25.41 -4.35 4.30
N LEU A 581 -24.48 -4.81 5.12
CA LEU A 581 -23.71 -6.03 4.91
C LEU A 581 -24.06 -7.09 5.95
N SER A 582 -24.34 -8.31 5.52
CA SER A 582 -24.36 -9.49 6.39
C SER A 582 -23.26 -10.46 5.99
N THR A 583 -22.26 -10.59 6.84
CA THR A 583 -21.09 -11.45 6.60
C THR A 583 -21.32 -12.83 7.19
N ARG A 584 -21.09 -13.87 6.39
CA ARG A 584 -21.08 -15.28 6.80
C ARG A 584 -19.77 -15.94 6.38
N TRP A 585 -19.50 -17.14 6.90
CA TRP A 585 -18.28 -17.90 6.57
C TRP A 585 -18.15 -18.25 5.08
N ASN A 586 -19.27 -18.32 4.34
CA ASN A 586 -19.33 -18.69 2.93
C ASN A 586 -19.68 -17.55 1.97
N GLY A 587 -19.74 -16.30 2.45
CA GLY A 587 -20.06 -15.16 1.60
C GLY A 587 -20.67 -14.00 2.34
N GLN A 588 -21.07 -12.99 1.59
CA GLN A 588 -21.63 -11.76 2.11
C GLN A 588 -22.91 -11.40 1.35
N LEU A 589 -23.98 -11.11 2.09
CA LEU A 589 -25.17 -10.46 1.55
C LEU A 589 -24.93 -8.96 1.59
N TYR A 590 -25.17 -8.32 0.46
CA TYR A 590 -25.05 -6.88 0.27
C TYR A 590 -26.42 -6.33 -0.12
N ALA A 591 -26.90 -5.32 0.61
CA ALA A 591 -28.19 -4.70 0.35
C ALA A 591 -28.04 -3.18 0.27
N VAL A 592 -28.64 -2.59 -0.77
CA VAL A 592 -28.74 -1.14 -0.96
C VAL A 592 -30.17 -0.77 -1.31
N ILE A 593 -30.68 0.26 -0.64
CA ILE A 593 -31.96 0.88 -0.95
C ILE A 593 -31.75 2.04 -1.93
N GLY A 594 -32.60 2.10 -2.95
CA GLY A 594 -32.66 3.18 -3.93
C GLY A 594 -33.87 4.07 -3.72
N GLU A 595 -34.28 4.76 -4.77
CA GLU A 595 -35.41 5.68 -4.72
C GLU A 595 -36.77 4.96 -4.74
N GLN A 596 -37.80 5.67 -4.29
CA GLN A 596 -39.19 5.23 -4.42
C GLN A 596 -39.69 5.53 -5.84
N SER A 597 -40.30 4.54 -6.47
CA SER A 597 -40.96 4.70 -7.77
C SER A 597 -42.27 5.49 -7.63
N ALA A 598 -42.77 6.03 -8.74
CA ALA A 598 -44.05 6.73 -8.81
C ALA A 598 -45.25 5.87 -8.34
N GLN A 599 -45.10 4.55 -8.28
CA GLN A 599 -46.11 3.59 -7.84
C GLN A 599 -45.98 3.24 -6.34
N GLY A 600 -45.13 3.96 -5.60
CA GLY A 600 -44.91 3.76 -4.17
C GLY A 600 -44.00 2.60 -3.78
N ARG A 601 -43.37 1.91 -4.76
CA ARG A 601 -42.46 0.77 -4.54
C ARG A 601 -41.01 1.24 -4.41
N TRP A 602 -40.19 0.59 -3.61
CA TRP A 602 -38.80 0.97 -3.39
C TRP A 602 -37.85 0.13 -4.24
N GLN A 603 -36.89 0.77 -4.91
CA GLN A 603 -35.82 0.03 -5.59
C GLN A 603 -34.89 -0.61 -4.56
N LEU A 604 -34.73 -1.92 -4.64
CA LEU A 604 -33.83 -2.69 -3.79
C LEU A 604 -32.82 -3.41 -4.67
N ARG A 605 -31.53 -3.20 -4.38
CA ARG A 605 -30.42 -3.88 -5.04
C ARG A 605 -29.74 -4.80 -4.05
N LEU A 606 -29.78 -6.10 -4.36
CA LEU A 606 -29.26 -7.16 -3.52
C LEU A 606 -28.20 -7.95 -4.26
N TRP A 607 -27.12 -8.29 -3.56
CA TRP A 607 -26.12 -9.23 -4.05
C TRP A 607 -25.82 -10.30 -3.02
N TRP A 608 -25.72 -11.54 -3.49
CA TRP A 608 -25.07 -12.61 -2.75
C TRP A 608 -23.70 -12.87 -3.38
N LYS A 609 -22.64 -12.69 -2.58
CA LYS A 609 -21.24 -12.81 -3.02
C LYS A 609 -20.53 -13.92 -2.27
N PRO A 610 -20.54 -15.16 -2.80
CA PRO A 610 -19.89 -16.30 -2.16
C PRO A 610 -18.39 -16.07 -1.97
N PHE A 611 -17.89 -16.35 -0.78
CA PHE A 611 -16.46 -16.32 -0.41
C PHE A 611 -15.71 -15.00 -0.68
N VAL A 612 -16.41 -13.89 -0.95
CA VAL A 612 -15.77 -12.58 -1.20
C VAL A 612 -14.89 -12.11 -0.03
N ILE A 613 -15.26 -12.47 1.21
CA ILE A 613 -14.51 -12.14 2.43
C ILE A 613 -13.06 -12.68 2.42
N TYR A 614 -12.79 -13.74 1.63
CA TYR A 614 -11.48 -14.37 1.53
C TYR A 614 -10.46 -13.49 0.80
N ILE A 615 -10.91 -12.50 0.02
CA ILE A 615 -10.05 -11.46 -0.57
C ILE A 615 -9.32 -10.71 0.54
N TRP A 616 -10.06 -10.18 1.51
CA TRP A 616 -9.49 -9.35 2.58
C TRP A 616 -8.86 -10.18 3.69
N LEU A 617 -9.38 -11.37 4.00
CA LEU A 617 -8.68 -12.32 4.88
C LEU A 617 -7.32 -12.72 4.29
N GLY A 618 -7.26 -12.94 2.98
CA GLY A 618 -6.01 -13.18 2.25
C GLY A 618 -5.03 -12.01 2.40
N GLY A 619 -5.48 -10.78 2.13
CA GLY A 619 -4.68 -9.56 2.34
C GLY A 619 -4.16 -9.41 3.78
N GLY A 620 -5.02 -9.70 4.77
CA GLY A 620 -4.63 -9.74 6.19
C GLY A 620 -3.55 -10.77 6.50
N LEU A 621 -3.63 -11.98 5.92
CA LEU A 621 -2.60 -13.01 6.06
C LEU A 621 -1.28 -12.64 5.37
N VAL A 622 -1.34 -11.93 4.24
CA VAL A 622 -0.17 -11.36 3.56
C VAL A 622 0.56 -10.38 4.48
N ALA A 623 -0.18 -9.44 5.08
CA ALA A 623 0.37 -8.46 6.03
C ALA A 623 0.93 -9.14 7.30
N LEU A 624 0.19 -10.10 7.88
CA LEU A 624 0.65 -10.87 9.04
C LEU A 624 1.92 -11.66 8.72
N GLY A 625 1.99 -12.27 7.54
CA GLY A 625 3.18 -12.98 7.06
C GLY A 625 4.40 -12.05 6.96
N GLY A 626 4.19 -10.84 6.43
CA GLY A 626 5.20 -9.77 6.44
C GLY A 626 5.67 -9.43 7.85
N LEU A 627 4.74 -9.23 8.79
CA LEU A 627 5.04 -8.88 10.18
C LEU A 627 5.86 -9.97 10.90
N LEU A 628 5.48 -11.25 10.76
CA LEU A 628 6.25 -12.37 11.31
C LEU A 628 7.67 -12.45 10.71
N SER A 629 7.81 -12.13 9.42
CA SER A 629 9.11 -12.05 8.74
C SER A 629 9.97 -10.92 9.30
N LEU A 630 9.39 -9.74 9.52
CA LEU A 630 10.06 -8.59 10.11
C LEU A 630 10.55 -8.89 11.52
N ILE A 631 9.64 -9.29 12.42
CA ILE A 631 9.93 -9.63 13.82
C ILE A 631 10.95 -10.77 13.91
N GLY A 632 10.74 -11.83 13.13
CA GLY A 632 11.62 -13.00 13.12
C GLY A 632 13.06 -12.66 12.73
N ARG A 633 13.26 -11.75 11.77
CA ARG A 633 14.59 -11.31 11.34
C ARG A 633 15.21 -10.34 12.33
N MET A 634 14.45 -9.40 12.86
CA MET A 634 14.95 -8.46 13.89
C MET A 634 15.44 -9.21 15.12
N MET A 635 14.67 -10.21 15.60
CA MET A 635 15.11 -11.05 16.72
C MET A 635 16.38 -11.86 16.40
N ALA A 636 16.49 -12.41 15.19
CA ALA A 636 17.70 -13.12 14.78
C ALA A 636 18.93 -12.19 14.75
N ASP A 637 18.76 -10.99 14.20
CA ASP A 637 19.83 -9.97 14.14
C ASP A 637 20.24 -9.51 15.54
N LEU A 638 19.29 -9.27 16.45
CA LEU A 638 19.55 -8.90 17.84
C LEU A 638 20.33 -10.00 18.58
N ARG A 639 19.91 -11.26 18.43
CA ARG A 639 20.62 -12.41 19.03
C ARG A 639 22.06 -12.52 18.53
N LEU A 640 22.28 -12.31 17.23
CA LEU A 640 23.63 -12.31 16.65
C LEU A 640 24.50 -11.17 17.21
N ARG A 641 23.94 -9.97 17.39
CA ARG A 641 24.65 -8.83 18.00
C ARG A 641 25.01 -9.09 19.46
N MET A 642 24.06 -9.60 20.25
CA MET A 642 24.31 -9.98 21.65
C MET A 642 25.39 -11.06 21.76
N ALA A 643 25.34 -12.08 20.91
CA ALA A 643 26.36 -13.13 20.88
C ALA A 643 27.75 -12.58 20.55
N LYS A 644 27.86 -11.65 19.58
CA LYS A 644 29.13 -10.99 19.27
C LYS A 644 29.64 -10.14 20.43
N ARG A 645 28.78 -9.36 21.08
CA ARG A 645 29.14 -8.56 22.26
C ARG A 645 29.66 -9.44 23.39
N ASN A 646 28.96 -10.53 23.70
CA ASN A 646 29.37 -11.46 24.76
C ASN A 646 30.71 -12.15 24.44
N ARG A 647 30.99 -12.46 23.16
CA ARG A 647 32.31 -12.98 22.75
C ARG A 647 33.41 -11.94 22.91
N ALA A 648 33.14 -10.68 22.57
CA ALA A 648 34.11 -9.60 22.74
C ALA A 648 34.42 -9.34 24.22
N LEU A 649 33.39 -9.35 25.08
CA LEU A 649 33.56 -9.24 26.54
C LEU A 649 34.43 -10.37 27.10
N ARG A 650 34.12 -11.63 26.74
CA ARG A 650 34.93 -12.79 27.16
C ARG A 650 36.36 -12.77 26.65
N ALA A 651 36.58 -12.25 25.44
CA ALA A 651 37.93 -12.10 24.89
C ALA A 651 38.72 -11.00 25.62
N GLY A 652 38.05 -9.93 26.05
CA GLY A 652 38.65 -8.89 26.89
C GLY A 652 38.97 -9.41 28.30
N GLU A 653 38.07 -10.17 28.91
CA GLU A 653 38.28 -10.83 30.22
C GLU A 653 39.42 -11.86 30.19
N ALA A 654 39.66 -12.51 29.05
CA ALA A 654 40.77 -13.47 28.91
C ALA A 654 42.11 -12.82 28.57
N ALA A 655 42.11 -11.54 28.18
CA ALA A 655 43.31 -10.77 27.84
C ALA A 655 43.79 -9.86 29.00
N ALA A 656 42.92 -9.64 30.00
CA ALA A 656 43.23 -9.03 31.29
C ALA A 656 43.64 -10.11 32.29
#